data_AF-A0A8H7SXK7-F1
#
_entry.id   AF-A0A8H7SXK7-F1
#
_cell.length_a   1.000
_cell.length_b   1.000
_cell.length_c   1.000
_cell.angle_alpha   90.00
_cell.angle_beta   90.00
_cell.angle_gamma   90.00
#
_symmetry.space_group_name_H-M   'P 1'
#
loop_
_entity.id
_entity.type
_entity.pdbx_description
1 polymer ?
#
loop_
_entity_poly.entity_id
_entity_poly.type
_entity_poly.pdbx_seq_one_letter_code
_entity_poly.pdbx_strand_id
1 'polypeptide(L)'
;MKVTSLLTSVATFSLCEASLVVPRDASPEVLAAEALSITESALKRALPNSPSGGYAPAVVDCPSDRPTIRSASTLSPSEVSWLELRRNNTIEPMISWLTRMNVTDFDASSYINGIRNNATALPNIGIAVSGGGYRALMNGAGFVAAADDRTDNSTNTGQIGGLLQATTYLAGLSGGGWLVGSIYTNNFSSVQDLRDGSEDSNVWRFDNSIFEGPDGDGIQLLSTADYYSTIRDEVETKSNAGYNTSITDYWGRALSYQLVNATNGGPAYTFSSIALTDNFRDGSIPFPFLVADGRAPGTKIISLNSTVFEFNPFEMGSWDPVIYGFAPTEYLGSNFSAGVVPSSGSCVRGFDQSGFVMGTSSSLFNQFILQINNTAIPDFLRNIFTNILTDLGEDNDDIAQWKPNPFYAYNNASSIATSLELSLVDGGEDLQNIPLYPLIQPVRAVDVIFAVDSSADTTYSWPNGTALVATYERSLNATIENGTAFPSIPDVNTFVNLGLNNRPTFFGCNSSNMTGPAPLVVYIPNSPYVTLSNVSTFDPDYNNTQRNLIIQNGYEVATLGNGTLDAQWPACMACAVLSRSLERTGTAVPSVCGQCFERYCWNGTTDNRVPGGDYEPAFKSEEIPFSGASSIGAGAGVLVAAALVSMALMV
;
A
#
# COMPACT_ATOMS: atom_id res chain seq x y z
N MET A 1 -24.08 -60.34 -26.77
CA MET A 1 -23.37 -61.06 -25.69
C MET A 1 -21.97 -61.44 -26.18
N LYS A 2 -20.96 -60.64 -25.80
CA LYS A 2 -19.54 -60.91 -26.01
C LYS A 2 -18.80 -60.54 -24.72
N VAL A 3 -17.85 -61.41 -24.38
CA VAL A 3 -16.98 -61.44 -23.19
C VAL A 3 -15.72 -60.58 -23.45
N THR A 4 -14.88 -60.42 -22.39
CA THR A 4 -13.47 -59.95 -22.34
C THR A 4 -13.24 -58.43 -22.42
N SER A 5 -12.35 -57.78 -21.65
CA SER A 5 -11.24 -58.21 -20.78
C SER A 5 -10.83 -57.06 -19.83
N LEU A 6 -10.34 -57.41 -18.65
CA LEU A 6 -9.50 -56.60 -17.77
C LEU A 6 -8.29 -56.02 -18.51
N LEU A 7 -7.85 -54.82 -18.09
CA LEU A 7 -6.42 -54.51 -17.91
C LEU A 7 -6.28 -53.45 -16.81
N THR A 8 -5.76 -53.91 -15.69
CA THR A 8 -5.24 -53.18 -14.54
C THR A 8 -3.95 -52.44 -14.90
N SER A 9 -3.84 -51.17 -14.53
CA SER A 9 -2.57 -50.49 -14.29
C SER A 9 -2.61 -49.88 -12.90
N VAL A 10 -1.95 -50.56 -11.96
CA VAL A 10 -1.72 -50.12 -10.58
C VAL A 10 -0.55 -49.13 -10.62
N ALA A 11 -0.81 -47.86 -10.31
CA ALA A 11 0.23 -46.92 -9.92
C ALA A 11 0.33 -46.95 -8.38
N THR A 12 1.36 -47.61 -7.87
CA THR A 12 1.70 -47.62 -6.45
C THR A 12 2.30 -46.27 -6.07
N PHE A 13 1.57 -45.45 -5.33
CA PHE A 13 2.14 -44.37 -4.53
C PHE A 13 2.37 -44.88 -3.10
N SER A 14 3.64 -44.85 -2.66
CA SER A 14 4.00 -45.03 -1.25
C SER A 14 3.47 -43.85 -0.45
N LEU A 15 2.46 -44.10 0.39
CA LEU A 15 2.05 -43.21 1.45
C LEU A 15 2.96 -43.46 2.67
N CYS A 16 3.74 -42.44 3.04
CA CYS A 16 4.24 -42.33 4.41
C CYS A 16 3.30 -41.38 5.18
N GLU A 17 2.79 -41.95 6.25
CA GLU A 17 1.79 -41.54 7.22
C GLU A 17 1.72 -40.05 7.63
N ALA A 18 0.56 -39.45 7.38
CA ALA A 18 -0.08 -38.56 8.35
C ALA A 18 -1.44 -39.20 8.72
N SER A 19 -1.64 -39.51 10.00
CA SER A 19 -2.81 -40.22 10.50
C SER A 19 -4.08 -39.36 10.38
N LEU A 20 -4.83 -39.52 9.28
CA LEU A 20 -6.22 -39.06 9.18
C LEU A 20 -7.14 -40.18 9.68
N VAL A 21 -7.90 -39.89 10.73
CA VAL A 21 -8.99 -40.75 11.20
C VAL A 21 -10.16 -40.60 10.21
N VAL A 22 -10.32 -41.57 9.31
CA VAL A 22 -11.48 -41.65 8.40
C VAL A 22 -12.62 -42.43 9.09
N PRO A 23 -13.85 -41.90 9.14
CA PRO A 23 -15.02 -42.68 9.57
C PRO A 23 -15.27 -43.84 8.59
N ARG A 24 -15.48 -45.06 9.12
CA ARG A 24 -15.92 -46.19 8.30
C ARG A 24 -17.31 -45.90 7.73
N ASP A 25 -17.43 -46.04 6.41
CA ASP A 25 -18.64 -45.98 5.57
C ASP A 25 -19.08 -44.58 5.05
N ALA A 26 -18.17 -43.88 4.36
CA ALA A 26 -18.57 -42.80 3.44
C ALA A 26 -18.98 -43.39 2.08
N SER A 27 -20.19 -43.06 1.60
CA SER A 27 -20.67 -43.50 0.28
C SER A 27 -19.92 -42.79 -0.85
N PRO A 28 -19.96 -43.29 -2.11
CA PRO A 28 -19.37 -42.61 -3.26
C PRO A 28 -19.92 -41.17 -3.46
N GLU A 29 -21.14 -40.90 -2.98
CA GLU A 29 -21.74 -39.56 -3.00
C GLU A 29 -21.13 -38.63 -1.94
N VAL A 30 -20.66 -39.15 -0.80
CA VAL A 30 -19.95 -38.37 0.23
C VAL A 30 -18.53 -38.04 -0.23
N LEU A 31 -17.85 -38.98 -0.88
CA LEU A 31 -16.53 -38.72 -1.50
C LEU A 31 -16.63 -37.78 -2.70
N ALA A 32 -17.72 -37.82 -3.46
CA ALA A 32 -17.99 -36.85 -4.52
C ALA A 32 -18.41 -35.48 -3.94
N ALA A 33 -19.11 -35.44 -2.81
CA ALA A 33 -19.41 -34.21 -2.09
C ALA A 33 -18.16 -33.60 -1.43
N GLU A 34 -17.21 -34.41 -0.96
CA GLU A 34 -15.90 -33.95 -0.50
C GLU A 34 -15.04 -33.46 -1.67
N ALA A 35 -15.02 -34.17 -2.81
CA ALA A 35 -14.35 -33.71 -4.04
C ALA A 35 -14.97 -32.45 -4.65
N LEU A 36 -16.30 -32.26 -4.53
CA LEU A 36 -17.00 -31.04 -4.90
C LEU A 36 -16.84 -29.93 -3.83
N SER A 37 -16.65 -30.28 -2.56
CA SER A 37 -16.28 -29.32 -1.51
C SER A 37 -14.84 -28.83 -1.63
N ILE A 38 -13.97 -29.59 -2.28
CA ILE A 38 -12.61 -29.19 -2.65
C ILE A 38 -12.63 -28.22 -3.85
N THR A 39 -13.70 -28.23 -4.67
CA THR A 39 -13.95 -27.20 -5.70
C THR A 39 -14.80 -26.02 -5.21
N GLU A 40 -15.32 -26.07 -3.98
CA GLU A 40 -16.01 -24.97 -3.29
C GLU A 40 -15.27 -24.49 -2.03
N SER A 41 -13.96 -24.74 -1.92
CA SER A 41 -13.09 -23.83 -1.19
C SER A 41 -12.96 -22.55 -2.02
N ALA A 42 -14.04 -21.77 -2.07
CA ALA A 42 -13.99 -20.38 -2.48
C ALA A 42 -12.87 -19.75 -1.66
N LEU A 43 -11.75 -19.45 -2.31
CA LEU A 43 -10.65 -18.70 -1.72
C LEU A 43 -11.29 -17.44 -1.14
N LYS A 44 -11.40 -17.42 0.19
CA LYS A 44 -11.91 -16.30 1.00
C LYS A 44 -11.14 -15.08 0.51
N ARG A 45 -11.75 -13.91 0.36
CA ARG A 45 -11.15 -12.66 -0.15
C ARG A 45 -11.74 -11.51 0.67
N ALA A 46 -11.36 -10.25 0.42
CA ALA A 46 -12.31 -9.18 0.72
C ALA A 46 -13.67 -9.56 0.10
N LEU A 47 -14.77 -9.28 0.78
CA LEU A 47 -16.04 -9.90 0.41
C LEU A 47 -16.73 -9.08 -0.70
N PRO A 48 -17.35 -9.73 -1.71
CA PRO A 48 -18.23 -9.06 -2.67
C PRO A 48 -19.57 -8.69 -2.01
N ASN A 49 -19.51 -7.87 -0.96
CA ASN A 49 -20.63 -7.59 -0.06
C ASN A 49 -21.30 -6.23 -0.31
N SER A 50 -20.99 -5.57 -1.43
CA SER A 50 -21.74 -4.38 -1.86
C SER A 50 -23.23 -4.74 -1.94
N PRO A 51 -24.12 -3.99 -1.27
CA PRO A 51 -25.56 -4.32 -1.19
C PRO A 51 -26.28 -4.29 -2.55
N SER A 52 -25.74 -3.58 -3.55
CA SER A 52 -26.27 -3.59 -4.92
C SER A 52 -25.89 -4.84 -5.70
N GLY A 53 -24.93 -5.63 -5.21
CA GLY A 53 -24.29 -6.71 -5.96
C GLY A 53 -23.31 -6.23 -7.04
N GLY A 54 -23.07 -4.91 -7.15
CA GLY A 54 -22.20 -4.30 -8.14
C GLY A 54 -21.55 -3.00 -7.65
N TYR A 55 -21.23 -2.11 -8.59
CA TYR A 55 -20.45 -0.89 -8.32
C TYR A 55 -21.26 0.20 -7.59
N ALA A 56 -22.57 0.29 -7.84
CA ALA A 56 -23.41 1.32 -7.24
C ALA A 56 -23.49 1.18 -5.71
N PRO A 57 -23.37 2.27 -4.94
CA PRO A 57 -23.77 2.27 -3.54
C PRO A 57 -25.27 2.01 -3.40
N ALA A 58 -25.70 1.44 -2.28
CA ALA A 58 -27.12 1.27 -1.99
C ALA A 58 -27.49 1.66 -0.57
N VAL A 59 -28.73 2.14 -0.42
CA VAL A 59 -29.34 2.41 0.87
C VAL A 59 -29.60 1.09 1.60
N VAL A 60 -29.21 1.06 2.88
CA VAL A 60 -29.42 -0.06 3.79
C VAL A 60 -30.06 0.42 5.09
N ASP A 61 -30.58 -0.53 5.87
CA ASP A 61 -31.00 -0.24 7.23
C ASP A 61 -29.79 0.19 8.07
N CYS A 62 -29.94 1.29 8.79
CA CYS A 62 -28.90 1.73 9.72
C CYS A 62 -28.83 0.77 10.94
N PRO A 63 -27.62 0.55 11.49
CA PRO A 63 -27.49 -0.09 12.79
C PRO A 63 -28.26 0.68 13.87
N SER A 64 -28.63 -0.04 14.95
CA SER A 64 -29.37 0.54 16.07
C SER A 64 -28.65 1.74 16.70
N ASP A 65 -27.33 1.61 16.90
CA ASP A 65 -26.43 2.72 17.16
C ASP A 65 -26.09 3.40 15.84
N ARG A 66 -26.49 4.67 15.68
CA ARG A 66 -26.30 5.38 14.42
C ARG A 66 -24.81 5.65 14.16
N PRO A 67 -24.34 5.48 12.90
CA PRO A 67 -22.97 5.84 12.54
C PRO A 67 -22.67 7.31 12.85
N THR A 68 -21.50 7.56 13.42
CA THR A 68 -21.03 8.89 13.84
C THR A 68 -19.60 9.13 13.37
N ILE A 69 -19.23 10.39 13.21
CA ILE A 69 -17.84 10.80 13.02
C ILE A 69 -17.13 10.73 14.36
N ARG A 70 -16.08 9.93 14.44
CA ARG A 70 -15.22 9.81 15.61
C ARG A 70 -14.20 10.95 15.61
N SER A 71 -14.00 11.60 16.75
CA SER A 71 -12.89 12.54 16.92
C SER A 71 -11.53 11.84 16.87
N ALA A 72 -10.56 12.43 16.19
CA ALA A 72 -9.20 11.92 16.03
C ALA A 72 -8.32 12.01 17.31
N SER A 73 -8.91 12.17 18.50
CA SER A 73 -8.18 12.21 19.77
C SER A 73 -7.67 10.85 20.27
N THR A 74 -8.23 9.76 19.74
CA THR A 74 -7.88 8.38 20.09
C THR A 74 -7.93 7.49 18.86
N LEU A 75 -7.52 6.23 18.96
CA LEU A 75 -7.87 5.21 17.97
C LEU A 75 -9.37 4.89 18.04
N SER A 76 -9.93 4.30 16.98
CA SER A 76 -11.28 3.74 17.04
C SER A 76 -11.33 2.53 17.97
N PRO A 77 -12.49 2.27 18.63
CA PRO A 77 -12.68 1.05 19.41
C PRO A 77 -12.37 -0.22 18.61
N SER A 78 -12.72 -0.25 17.32
CA SER A 78 -12.43 -1.38 16.42
C SER A 78 -10.93 -1.61 16.23
N GLU A 79 -10.14 -0.55 15.98
CA GLU A 79 -8.67 -0.68 15.90
C GLU A 79 -8.07 -1.12 17.23
N VAL A 80 -8.57 -0.60 18.37
CA VAL A 80 -8.10 -1.01 19.71
C VAL A 80 -8.38 -2.50 19.96
N SER A 81 -9.60 -2.98 19.72
CA SER A 81 -9.93 -4.40 19.89
C SER A 81 -9.16 -5.30 18.93
N TRP A 82 -8.92 -4.83 17.70
CA TRP A 82 -8.10 -5.56 16.74
C TRP A 82 -6.63 -5.66 17.19
N LEU A 83 -6.07 -4.59 17.74
CA LEU A 83 -4.70 -4.56 18.26
C LEU A 83 -4.48 -5.55 19.41
N GLU A 84 -5.49 -5.80 20.24
CA GLU A 84 -5.42 -6.81 21.30
C GLU A 84 -5.19 -8.22 20.73
N LEU A 85 -5.79 -8.53 19.58
CA LEU A 85 -5.57 -9.79 18.87
C LEU A 85 -4.23 -9.78 18.13
N ARG A 86 -3.97 -8.73 17.33
CA ARG A 86 -2.76 -8.62 16.51
C ARG A 86 -1.50 -8.75 17.33
N ARG A 87 -1.42 -8.07 18.48
CA ARG A 87 -0.24 -8.08 19.34
C ARG A 87 0.13 -9.49 19.82
N ASN A 88 -0.84 -10.36 20.03
CA ASN A 88 -0.55 -11.76 20.36
C ASN A 88 -0.02 -12.52 19.15
N ASN A 89 -0.56 -12.26 17.96
CA ASN A 89 -0.15 -12.92 16.72
C ASN A 89 1.20 -12.44 16.17
N THR A 90 1.73 -11.29 16.61
CA THR A 90 3.07 -10.83 16.22
C THR A 90 4.20 -11.47 17.04
N ILE A 91 3.93 -12.02 18.22
CA ILE A 91 4.97 -12.48 19.17
C ILE A 91 5.78 -13.66 18.60
N GLU A 92 5.12 -14.74 18.19
CA GLU A 92 5.83 -15.93 17.69
C GLU A 92 6.54 -15.67 16.36
N PRO A 93 5.95 -14.97 15.37
CA PRO A 93 6.68 -14.52 14.19
C PRO A 93 7.89 -13.65 14.53
N MET A 94 7.77 -12.72 15.48
CA MET A 94 8.86 -11.85 15.91
C MET A 94 10.00 -12.64 16.58
N ILE A 95 9.70 -13.59 17.46
CA ILE A 95 10.69 -14.49 18.06
C ILE A 95 11.41 -15.28 16.97
N SER A 96 10.65 -15.92 16.08
CA SER A 96 11.16 -16.72 14.97
C SER A 96 12.09 -15.90 14.08
N TRP A 97 11.64 -14.71 13.67
CA TRP A 97 12.41 -13.79 12.83
C TRP A 97 13.67 -13.29 13.54
N LEU A 98 13.56 -12.70 14.74
CA LEU A 98 14.71 -12.16 15.49
C LEU A 98 15.78 -13.20 15.79
N THR A 99 15.37 -14.45 16.07
CA THR A 99 16.31 -15.56 16.29
C THR A 99 17.15 -15.83 15.04
N ARG A 100 16.55 -15.78 13.84
CA ARG A 100 17.28 -15.93 12.56
C ARG A 100 18.15 -14.73 12.22
N MET A 101 17.75 -13.52 12.62
CA MET A 101 18.54 -12.30 12.38
C MET A 101 19.87 -12.31 13.16
N ASN A 102 20.03 -13.22 14.13
CA ASN A 102 21.30 -13.54 14.80
C ASN A 102 22.01 -12.31 15.40
N VAL A 103 21.29 -11.56 16.24
CA VAL A 103 21.86 -10.47 17.06
C VAL A 103 22.85 -11.08 18.05
N THR A 104 24.14 -11.09 17.71
CA THR A 104 25.19 -11.75 18.49
C THR A 104 25.26 -11.18 19.91
N ASP A 105 25.51 -12.05 20.89
CA ASP A 105 25.55 -11.73 22.32
C ASP A 105 24.22 -11.22 22.91
N PHE A 106 23.10 -11.43 22.22
CA PHE A 106 21.75 -11.10 22.69
C PHE A 106 20.75 -12.22 22.40
N ASP A 107 20.15 -12.79 23.44
CA ASP A 107 19.09 -13.78 23.29
C ASP A 107 17.74 -13.09 23.04
N ALA A 108 17.47 -12.80 21.78
CA ALA A 108 16.23 -12.14 21.36
C ALA A 108 14.97 -12.97 21.69
N SER A 109 15.08 -14.30 21.64
CA SER A 109 13.96 -15.19 21.97
C SER A 109 13.59 -15.09 23.44
N SER A 110 14.58 -15.20 24.34
CA SER A 110 14.36 -15.02 25.78
C SER A 110 13.88 -13.61 26.11
N TYR A 111 14.41 -12.59 25.44
CA TYR A 111 13.99 -11.21 25.64
C TYR A 111 12.50 -11.01 25.32
N ILE A 112 12.06 -11.35 24.10
CA ILE A 112 10.66 -11.19 23.70
C ILE A 112 9.75 -12.05 24.57
N ASN A 113 10.14 -13.28 24.91
CA ASN A 113 9.38 -14.12 25.84
C ASN A 113 9.24 -13.49 27.24
N GLY A 114 10.28 -12.81 27.73
CA GLY A 114 10.26 -12.12 29.01
C GLY A 114 9.28 -10.95 29.06
N ILE A 115 9.05 -10.28 27.92
CA ILE A 115 8.15 -9.12 27.81
C ILE A 115 6.82 -9.42 27.12
N ARG A 116 6.55 -10.68 26.76
CA ARG A 116 5.38 -11.09 25.96
C ARG A 116 4.02 -10.65 26.51
N ASN A 117 3.90 -10.53 27.83
CA ASN A 117 2.68 -10.10 28.52
C ASN A 117 2.61 -8.58 28.76
N ASN A 118 3.58 -7.81 28.27
CA ASN A 118 3.63 -6.36 28.36
C ASN A 118 3.58 -5.76 26.95
N ALA A 119 2.36 -5.47 26.48
CA ALA A 119 2.11 -4.90 25.16
C ALA A 119 2.88 -3.60 24.90
N THR A 120 3.11 -2.78 25.93
CA THR A 120 3.86 -1.52 25.78
C THR A 120 5.36 -1.73 25.65
N ALA A 121 5.90 -2.87 26.10
CA ALA A 121 7.31 -3.19 25.97
C ALA A 121 7.65 -3.85 24.62
N LEU A 122 6.70 -4.57 24.01
CA LEU A 122 6.91 -5.24 22.72
C LEU A 122 7.16 -4.23 21.59
N PRO A 123 8.05 -4.54 20.62
CA PRO A 123 8.21 -3.74 19.40
C PRO A 123 6.91 -3.63 18.59
N ASN A 124 6.63 -2.43 18.09
CA ASN A 124 5.54 -2.18 17.17
C ASN A 124 6.08 -1.75 15.79
N ILE A 125 5.86 -2.57 14.77
CA ILE A 125 6.52 -2.44 13.46
C ILE A 125 5.53 -1.90 12.42
N GLY A 126 5.95 -0.90 11.64
CA GLY A 126 5.26 -0.41 10.45
C GLY A 126 6.06 -0.64 9.18
N ILE A 127 5.36 -0.82 8.06
CA ILE A 127 5.93 -0.80 6.70
C ILE A 127 5.17 0.25 5.90
N ALA A 128 5.89 1.10 5.16
CA ALA A 128 5.32 2.10 4.27
C ALA A 128 5.88 1.93 2.86
N VAL A 129 5.00 1.80 1.85
CA VAL A 129 5.37 1.65 0.44
C VAL A 129 4.94 2.90 -0.32
N SER A 130 5.91 3.55 -0.97
CA SER A 130 5.71 4.83 -1.66
C SER A 130 4.78 4.76 -2.87
N GLY A 131 4.45 5.94 -3.42
CA GLY A 131 3.85 6.08 -4.74
C GLY A 131 4.84 5.98 -5.89
N GLY A 132 4.30 6.00 -7.12
CA GLY A 132 5.08 5.84 -8.37
C GLY A 132 4.52 4.81 -9.36
N GLY A 133 3.20 4.61 -9.40
CA GLY A 133 2.54 3.68 -10.33
C GLY A 133 3.07 2.24 -10.25
N TYR A 134 3.17 1.57 -11.39
CA TYR A 134 3.64 0.18 -11.47
C TYR A 134 5.07 0.00 -10.93
N ARG A 135 5.95 0.98 -11.10
CA ARG A 135 7.30 0.96 -10.51
C ARG A 135 7.22 0.74 -9.00
N ALA A 136 6.40 1.54 -8.32
CA ALA A 136 6.26 1.46 -6.89
C ALA A 136 5.55 0.18 -6.43
N LEU A 137 4.54 -0.28 -7.18
CA LEU A 137 3.90 -1.57 -6.96
C LEU A 137 4.94 -2.70 -7.01
N MET A 138 5.72 -2.79 -8.09
CA MET A 138 6.65 -3.89 -8.32
C MET A 138 7.87 -3.85 -7.39
N ASN A 139 8.47 -2.68 -7.18
CA ASN A 139 9.58 -2.53 -6.24
C ASN A 139 9.14 -2.80 -4.79
N GLY A 140 7.99 -2.25 -4.38
CA GLY A 140 7.37 -2.55 -3.09
C GLY A 140 7.00 -4.01 -2.92
N ALA A 141 6.49 -4.66 -3.99
CA ALA A 141 6.19 -6.09 -3.99
C ALA A 141 7.45 -6.92 -3.73
N GLY A 142 8.60 -6.51 -4.27
CA GLY A 142 9.88 -7.13 -3.95
C GLY A 142 10.22 -7.07 -2.46
N PHE A 143 10.04 -5.90 -1.83
CA PHE A 143 10.24 -5.75 -0.38
C PHE A 143 9.26 -6.61 0.43
N VAL A 144 7.97 -6.57 0.10
CA VAL A 144 6.94 -7.37 0.79
C VAL A 144 7.23 -8.86 0.63
N ALA A 145 7.61 -9.32 -0.58
CA ALA A 145 8.01 -10.70 -0.82
C ALA A 145 9.22 -11.12 0.03
N ALA A 146 10.23 -10.25 0.16
CA ALA A 146 11.38 -10.51 1.01
C ALA A 146 11.01 -10.61 2.49
N ALA A 147 10.07 -9.79 2.96
CA ALA A 147 9.60 -9.76 4.34
C ALA A 147 8.60 -10.89 4.68
N ASP A 148 8.00 -11.53 3.70
CA ASP A 148 6.94 -12.54 3.85
C ASP A 148 7.52 -13.96 3.94
N ASP A 149 7.32 -14.66 5.06
CA ASP A 149 7.79 -16.05 5.22
C ASP A 149 7.09 -17.08 4.33
N ARG A 150 5.99 -16.70 3.67
CA ARG A 150 5.29 -17.53 2.67
C ARG A 150 6.00 -17.53 1.32
N THR A 151 6.88 -16.55 1.09
CA THR A 151 7.68 -16.50 -0.14
C THR A 151 8.73 -17.61 -0.12
N ASP A 152 8.81 -18.38 -1.19
CA ASP A 152 9.80 -19.46 -1.32
C ASP A 152 11.22 -18.96 -0.98
N ASN A 153 11.91 -19.71 -0.12
CA ASN A 153 13.30 -19.46 0.29
C ASN A 153 13.56 -18.12 1.01
N SER A 154 12.53 -17.39 1.43
CA SER A 154 12.65 -16.10 2.15
C SER A 154 13.14 -16.22 3.59
N THR A 155 13.27 -17.43 4.13
CA THR A 155 13.71 -17.68 5.52
C THR A 155 15.10 -18.29 5.64
N ASN A 156 15.84 -18.36 4.54
CA ASN A 156 17.23 -18.84 4.54
C ASN A 156 18.18 -17.83 5.24
N THR A 157 19.47 -18.15 5.29
CA THR A 157 20.51 -17.23 5.82
C THR A 157 20.67 -16.01 4.91
N GLY A 158 20.52 -14.81 5.50
CA GLY A 158 20.66 -13.54 4.77
C GLY A 158 19.34 -12.96 4.27
N GLN A 159 18.25 -13.73 4.32
CA GLN A 159 16.90 -13.28 4.01
C GLN A 159 16.15 -12.77 5.26
N ILE A 160 15.03 -12.08 5.04
CA ILE A 160 14.29 -11.34 6.07
C ILE A 160 12.82 -11.79 6.22
N GLY A 161 12.44 -12.92 5.62
CA GLY A 161 11.08 -13.45 5.67
C GLY A 161 10.62 -13.69 7.10
N GLY A 162 9.37 -13.35 7.41
CA GLY A 162 8.80 -13.34 8.76
C GLY A 162 8.66 -11.93 9.36
N LEU A 163 9.31 -10.93 8.77
CA LEU A 163 9.16 -9.52 9.15
C LEU A 163 7.72 -9.03 8.91
N LEU A 164 7.09 -9.43 7.80
CA LEU A 164 5.70 -9.08 7.49
C LEU A 164 4.74 -9.67 8.53
N GLN A 165 4.96 -10.92 8.92
CA GLN A 165 4.17 -11.61 9.94
C GLN A 165 4.31 -10.93 11.32
N ALA A 166 5.47 -10.35 11.62
CA ALA A 166 5.70 -9.56 12.84
C ALA A 166 5.21 -8.10 12.73
N THR A 167 4.79 -7.62 11.55
CA THR A 167 4.42 -6.22 11.31
C THR A 167 3.02 -5.89 11.81
N THR A 168 2.82 -4.76 12.49
CA THR A 168 1.48 -4.34 12.94
C THR A 168 0.72 -3.62 11.84
N TYR A 169 1.38 -2.70 11.12
CA TYR A 169 0.74 -1.82 10.13
C TYR A 169 1.46 -1.85 8.79
N LEU A 170 0.71 -1.86 7.68
CA LEU A 170 1.23 -1.78 6.32
C LEU A 170 0.49 -0.67 5.55
N ALA A 171 1.21 0.39 5.21
CA ALA A 171 0.67 1.56 4.52
C ALA A 171 1.14 1.64 3.06
N GLY A 172 0.24 2.08 2.19
CA GLY A 172 0.51 2.35 0.78
C GLY A 172 -0.15 3.67 0.34
N LEU A 173 0.43 4.32 -0.66
CA LEU A 173 -0.23 5.38 -1.43
C LEU A 173 0.07 5.21 -2.92
N SER A 174 -0.79 5.73 -3.80
CA SER A 174 -0.61 5.63 -5.25
C SER A 174 -0.29 4.18 -5.68
N GLY A 175 0.79 3.96 -6.43
CA GLY A 175 1.28 2.62 -6.80
C GLY A 175 1.57 1.67 -5.62
N GLY A 176 2.07 2.17 -4.48
CA GLY A 176 2.17 1.39 -3.25
C GLY A 176 0.79 1.07 -2.65
N GLY A 177 -0.19 1.95 -2.89
CA GLY A 177 -1.59 1.71 -2.57
C GLY A 177 -2.24 0.63 -3.45
N TRP A 178 -1.82 0.50 -4.70
CA TRP A 178 -2.22 -0.62 -5.58
C TRP A 178 -1.68 -1.96 -5.05
N LEU A 179 -0.43 -1.99 -4.60
CA LEU A 179 0.16 -3.17 -3.97
C LEU A 179 -0.63 -3.59 -2.73
N VAL A 180 -0.81 -2.68 -1.78
CA VAL A 180 -1.54 -2.95 -0.53
C VAL A 180 -2.99 -3.31 -0.83
N GLY A 181 -3.70 -2.52 -1.62
CA GLY A 181 -5.09 -2.78 -1.98
C GLY A 181 -5.28 -4.14 -2.68
N SER A 182 -4.37 -4.50 -3.60
CA SER A 182 -4.40 -5.78 -4.30
C SER A 182 -4.14 -6.97 -3.35
N ILE A 183 -3.14 -6.88 -2.47
CA ILE A 183 -2.86 -7.94 -1.48
C ILE A 183 -4.10 -8.20 -0.63
N TYR A 184 -4.68 -7.17 0.00
CA TYR A 184 -5.78 -7.36 0.96
C TYR A 184 -7.10 -7.71 0.28
N THR A 185 -7.40 -7.11 -0.89
CA THR A 185 -8.64 -7.45 -1.62
C THR A 185 -8.62 -8.90 -2.09
N ASN A 186 -7.44 -9.44 -2.41
CA ASN A 186 -7.22 -10.84 -2.74
C ASN A 186 -6.82 -11.67 -1.53
N ASN A 187 -7.47 -11.51 -0.37
CA ASN A 187 -7.28 -12.37 0.81
C ASN A 187 -5.90 -12.32 1.47
N PHE A 188 -5.20 -11.20 1.37
CA PHE A 188 -3.80 -11.15 1.79
C PHE A 188 -2.93 -12.19 1.04
N SER A 189 -3.22 -12.47 -0.24
CA SER A 189 -2.40 -13.33 -1.10
C SER A 189 -0.93 -12.91 -1.08
N SER A 190 -0.02 -13.88 -1.20
CA SER A 190 1.41 -13.57 -1.30
C SER A 190 1.71 -12.84 -2.62
N VAL A 191 2.84 -12.14 -2.66
CA VAL A 191 3.32 -11.50 -3.90
C VAL A 191 3.54 -12.54 -5.00
N GLN A 192 4.01 -13.73 -4.66
CA GLN A 192 4.21 -14.82 -5.62
C GLN A 192 2.87 -15.26 -6.22
N ASP A 193 1.84 -15.48 -5.40
CA ASP A 193 0.51 -15.89 -5.88
C ASP A 193 -0.13 -14.85 -6.80
N LEU A 194 0.01 -13.55 -6.48
CA LEU A 194 -0.52 -12.48 -7.31
C LEU A 194 0.24 -12.34 -8.62
N ARG A 195 1.58 -12.39 -8.57
CA ARG A 195 2.44 -12.31 -9.76
C ARG A 195 2.21 -13.47 -10.73
N ASP A 196 2.08 -14.67 -10.19
CA ASP A 196 1.99 -15.89 -11.00
C ASP A 196 0.55 -16.12 -11.48
N GLY A 197 -0.44 -15.76 -10.65
CA GLY A 197 -1.86 -15.87 -10.98
C GLY A 197 -2.31 -17.30 -11.22
N SER A 198 -3.57 -17.47 -11.61
CA SER A 198 -4.10 -18.69 -12.22
C SER A 198 -4.22 -18.53 -13.73
N GLU A 199 -4.40 -19.63 -14.47
CA GLU A 199 -4.48 -19.64 -15.94
C GLU A 199 -5.46 -18.59 -16.51
N ASP A 200 -6.64 -18.44 -15.90
CA ASP A 200 -7.70 -17.51 -16.33
C ASP A 200 -7.70 -16.16 -15.58
N SER A 201 -6.65 -15.87 -14.80
CA SER A 201 -6.61 -14.66 -13.97
C SER A 201 -5.86 -13.53 -14.67
N ASN A 202 -6.49 -12.35 -14.67
CA ASN A 202 -5.87 -11.10 -15.12
C ASN A 202 -5.10 -10.37 -14.01
N VAL A 203 -5.07 -10.92 -12.79
CA VAL A 203 -4.34 -10.32 -11.68
C VAL A 203 -2.85 -10.21 -12.00
N TRP A 204 -2.32 -9.00 -11.86
CA TRP A 204 -0.95 -8.59 -12.16
C TRP A 204 -0.47 -8.91 -13.58
N ARG A 205 -1.38 -9.16 -14.53
CA ARG A 205 -1.07 -9.23 -15.97
C ARG A 205 -0.86 -7.83 -16.53
N PHE A 206 0.30 -7.26 -16.20
CA PHE A 206 0.72 -5.94 -16.67
C PHE A 206 1.22 -5.96 -18.11
N ASP A 207 1.38 -7.14 -18.71
CA ASP A 207 1.68 -7.31 -20.13
C ASP A 207 0.50 -6.89 -21.02
N ASN A 208 -0.70 -6.84 -20.42
CA ASN A 208 -1.88 -6.23 -21.02
C ASN A 208 -1.95 -4.77 -20.58
N SER A 209 -1.95 -3.84 -21.54
CA SER A 209 -2.08 -2.42 -21.24
C SER A 209 -3.37 -2.16 -20.47
N ILE A 210 -3.28 -1.39 -19.38
CA ILE A 210 -4.46 -0.97 -18.61
C ILE A 210 -5.47 -0.20 -19.47
N PHE A 211 -4.99 0.42 -20.56
CA PHE A 211 -5.82 1.12 -21.53
C PHE A 211 -6.45 0.23 -22.59
N GLU A 212 -6.01 -1.01 -22.73
CA GLU A 212 -6.58 -2.00 -23.65
C GLU A 212 -7.48 -3.01 -22.92
N GLY A 213 -7.20 -3.29 -21.64
CA GLY A 213 -7.90 -4.28 -20.85
C GLY A 213 -7.38 -5.70 -21.05
N PRO A 214 -8.02 -6.71 -20.43
CA PRO A 214 -7.60 -8.10 -20.57
C PRO A 214 -7.86 -8.65 -21.97
N ASP A 215 -7.04 -9.63 -22.38
CA ASP A 215 -7.27 -10.39 -23.60
C ASP A 215 -8.59 -11.18 -23.50
N GLY A 216 -9.34 -11.26 -24.60
CA GLY A 216 -10.54 -12.06 -24.72
C GLY A 216 -10.39 -13.16 -25.79
N ASP A 217 -11.41 -14.02 -25.95
CA ASP A 217 -11.41 -15.14 -26.91
C ASP A 217 -11.44 -14.72 -28.41
N GLY A 218 -11.25 -13.43 -28.70
CA GLY A 218 -11.52 -12.82 -30.00
C GLY A 218 -10.48 -11.78 -30.44
N ILE A 219 -10.94 -10.79 -31.22
CA ILE A 219 -10.09 -9.69 -31.71
C ILE A 219 -9.88 -8.70 -30.56
N GLN A 220 -8.62 -8.37 -30.23
CA GLN A 220 -8.28 -7.49 -29.09
C GLN A 220 -9.06 -6.18 -29.08
N LEU A 221 -9.28 -5.55 -30.25
CA LEU A 221 -10.07 -4.32 -30.35
C LEU A 221 -11.53 -4.49 -29.86
N LEU A 222 -12.14 -5.65 -30.10
CA LEU A 222 -13.49 -5.96 -29.60
C LEU A 222 -13.45 -6.20 -28.09
N SER A 223 -12.45 -6.92 -27.59
CA SER A 223 -12.22 -7.10 -26.15
C SER A 223 -12.06 -5.76 -25.42
N THR A 224 -11.31 -4.82 -26.00
CA THR A 224 -11.17 -3.46 -25.47
C THR A 224 -12.51 -2.70 -25.48
N ALA A 225 -13.30 -2.79 -26.55
CA ALA A 225 -14.60 -2.14 -26.60
C ALA A 225 -15.57 -2.69 -25.54
N ASP A 226 -15.60 -4.02 -25.35
CA ASP A 226 -16.41 -4.69 -24.34
C ASP A 226 -15.95 -4.35 -22.92
N TYR A 227 -14.64 -4.28 -22.69
CA TYR A 227 -14.01 -3.86 -21.44
C TYR A 227 -14.49 -2.46 -21.01
N TYR A 228 -14.41 -1.47 -21.90
CA TYR A 228 -14.87 -0.12 -21.56
C TYR A 228 -16.38 0.06 -21.59
N SER A 229 -17.12 -0.72 -22.39
CA SER A 229 -18.57 -0.76 -22.26
C SER A 229 -18.95 -1.24 -20.87
N THR A 230 -18.29 -2.30 -20.38
CA THR A 230 -18.52 -2.84 -19.03
C THR A 230 -18.19 -1.80 -17.95
N ILE A 231 -17.02 -1.16 -18.03
CA ILE A 231 -16.65 -0.08 -17.09
C ILE A 231 -17.69 1.04 -17.12
N ARG A 232 -18.08 1.52 -18.32
CA ARG A 232 -19.07 2.58 -18.47
C ARG A 232 -20.39 2.18 -17.81
N ASP A 233 -20.90 0.99 -18.12
CA ASP A 233 -22.18 0.52 -17.61
C ASP A 233 -22.15 0.38 -16.07
N GLU A 234 -21.04 -0.11 -15.50
CA GLU A 234 -20.81 -0.16 -14.05
C GLU A 234 -20.80 1.23 -13.41
N VAL A 235 -20.05 2.19 -13.97
CA VAL A 235 -20.00 3.58 -13.46
C VAL A 235 -21.37 4.26 -13.61
N GLU A 236 -22.08 4.01 -14.71
CA GLU A 236 -23.44 4.53 -14.93
C GLU A 236 -24.41 4.01 -13.87
N THR A 237 -24.24 2.79 -13.35
CA THR A 237 -25.08 2.31 -12.23
C THR A 237 -24.95 3.18 -10.97
N LYS A 238 -23.75 3.72 -10.70
CA LYS A 238 -23.51 4.63 -9.56
C LYS A 238 -24.16 6.00 -9.78
N SER A 239 -24.05 6.55 -11.00
CA SER A 239 -24.73 7.79 -11.39
C SER A 239 -26.27 7.64 -11.33
N ASN A 240 -26.81 6.54 -11.85
CA ASN A 240 -28.23 6.20 -11.79
C ASN A 240 -28.74 5.98 -10.35
N ALA A 241 -27.86 5.57 -9.42
CA ALA A 241 -28.15 5.49 -7.99
C ALA A 241 -28.12 6.86 -7.28
N GLY A 242 -27.78 7.94 -8.00
CA GLY A 242 -27.79 9.32 -7.49
C GLY A 242 -26.47 9.81 -6.90
N TYR A 243 -25.36 9.11 -7.14
CA TYR A 243 -24.02 9.50 -6.66
C TYR A 243 -23.18 10.08 -7.80
N ASN A 244 -22.39 11.10 -7.49
CA ASN A 244 -21.44 11.69 -8.43
C ASN A 244 -20.40 10.66 -8.90
N THR A 245 -19.98 10.80 -10.15
CA THR A 245 -18.93 9.99 -10.79
C THR A 245 -17.92 10.92 -11.45
N SER A 246 -16.64 10.58 -11.36
CA SER A 246 -15.56 11.34 -11.98
C SER A 246 -14.63 10.43 -12.79
N ILE A 247 -13.57 10.99 -13.39
CA ILE A 247 -12.54 10.19 -14.08
C ILE A 247 -11.94 9.10 -13.16
N THR A 248 -11.90 9.35 -11.84
CA THR A 248 -11.37 8.41 -10.86
C THR A 248 -12.22 7.15 -10.73
N ASP A 249 -13.53 7.21 -11.01
CA ASP A 249 -14.37 6.01 -11.07
C ASP A 249 -13.89 5.07 -12.17
N TYR A 250 -13.74 5.58 -13.39
CA TYR A 250 -13.25 4.82 -14.55
C TYR A 250 -11.84 4.28 -14.31
N TRP A 251 -10.97 5.11 -13.73
CA TRP A 251 -9.61 4.70 -13.35
C TRP A 251 -9.59 3.59 -12.32
N GLY A 252 -10.37 3.73 -11.24
CA GLY A 252 -10.48 2.72 -10.20
C GLY A 252 -11.03 1.41 -10.72
N ARG A 253 -11.99 1.45 -11.65
CA ARG A 253 -12.47 0.26 -12.36
C ARG A 253 -11.39 -0.37 -13.23
N ALA A 254 -10.67 0.42 -14.01
CA ALA A 254 -9.59 -0.08 -14.86
C ALA A 254 -8.49 -0.78 -14.03
N LEU A 255 -8.03 -0.14 -12.96
CA LEU A 255 -7.10 -0.73 -11.98
C LEU A 255 -7.62 -2.06 -11.42
N SER A 256 -8.90 -2.12 -11.09
CA SER A 256 -9.54 -3.30 -10.51
C SER A 256 -9.36 -4.56 -11.37
N TYR A 257 -9.33 -4.46 -12.70
CA TYR A 257 -9.15 -5.62 -13.59
C TYR A 257 -7.78 -6.29 -13.45
N GLN A 258 -6.73 -5.53 -13.13
CA GLN A 258 -5.38 -6.05 -12.92
C GLN A 258 -5.06 -6.29 -11.44
N LEU A 259 -5.84 -5.71 -10.52
CA LEU A 259 -5.52 -5.73 -9.09
C LEU A 259 -6.47 -6.57 -8.23
N VAL A 260 -7.67 -6.88 -8.72
CA VAL A 260 -8.67 -7.70 -8.00
C VAL A 260 -8.94 -8.95 -8.84
N ASN A 261 -8.59 -10.12 -8.31
CA ASN A 261 -8.68 -11.40 -9.00
C ASN A 261 -10.13 -11.92 -9.08
N ALA A 262 -11.11 -11.07 -9.38
CA ALA A 262 -12.51 -11.45 -9.54
C ALA A 262 -13.00 -11.10 -10.94
N THR A 263 -14.11 -11.71 -11.37
CA THR A 263 -14.77 -11.35 -12.62
C THR A 263 -14.96 -9.83 -12.70
N ASN A 264 -14.55 -9.25 -13.83
CA ASN A 264 -14.58 -7.81 -14.09
C ASN A 264 -13.87 -6.96 -13.02
N GLY A 265 -12.84 -7.48 -12.35
CA GLY A 265 -12.14 -6.76 -11.29
C GLY A 265 -13.01 -6.51 -10.04
N GLY A 266 -14.07 -7.30 -9.84
CA GLY A 266 -14.85 -7.33 -8.60
C GLY A 266 -15.60 -6.02 -8.28
N PRO A 267 -16.60 -5.61 -9.07
CA PRO A 267 -17.35 -4.37 -8.81
C PRO A 267 -18.05 -4.34 -7.44
N ALA A 268 -18.36 -5.50 -6.85
CA ALA A 268 -19.01 -5.59 -5.55
C ALA A 268 -18.06 -5.66 -4.33
N TYR A 269 -16.75 -5.68 -4.56
CA TYR A 269 -15.74 -5.78 -3.49
C TYR A 269 -15.52 -4.40 -2.88
N THR A 270 -15.62 -4.31 -1.55
CA THR A 270 -15.47 -3.06 -0.79
C THR A 270 -14.24 -3.10 0.11
N PHE A 271 -13.64 -1.95 0.36
CA PHE A 271 -12.45 -1.86 1.21
C PHE A 271 -12.78 -2.18 2.67
N SER A 272 -13.95 -1.75 3.16
CA SER A 272 -14.45 -2.10 4.50
C SER A 272 -14.69 -3.60 4.68
N SER A 273 -14.95 -4.35 3.61
CA SER A 273 -15.12 -5.81 3.73
C SER A 273 -13.85 -6.56 4.14
N ILE A 274 -12.67 -5.93 4.07
CA ILE A 274 -11.43 -6.46 4.66
C ILE A 274 -11.64 -6.74 6.16
N ALA A 275 -12.43 -5.90 6.85
CA ALA A 275 -12.76 -6.09 8.27
C ALA A 275 -13.53 -7.39 8.57
N LEU A 276 -14.09 -8.02 7.53
CA LEU A 276 -14.92 -9.22 7.65
C LEU A 276 -14.16 -10.51 7.31
N THR A 277 -12.94 -10.41 6.78
CA THR A 277 -12.15 -11.61 6.43
C THR A 277 -11.60 -12.28 7.68
N ASP A 278 -11.54 -13.61 7.69
CA ASP A 278 -11.13 -14.37 8.88
C ASP A 278 -9.72 -13.97 9.36
N ASN A 279 -8.77 -13.85 8.43
CA ASN A 279 -7.40 -13.48 8.75
C ASN A 279 -7.28 -12.06 9.36
N PHE A 280 -8.10 -11.11 8.92
CA PHE A 280 -8.12 -9.79 9.51
C PHE A 280 -8.85 -9.79 10.85
N ARG A 281 -10.02 -10.43 10.96
CA ARG A 281 -10.80 -10.55 12.20
C ARG A 281 -10.02 -11.21 13.33
N ASP A 282 -9.19 -12.20 12.98
CA ASP A 282 -8.33 -12.90 13.94
C ASP A 282 -7.05 -12.13 14.27
N GLY A 283 -6.77 -10.99 13.60
CA GLY A 283 -5.56 -10.20 13.75
C GLY A 283 -4.30 -10.90 13.23
N SER A 284 -4.42 -11.85 12.29
CA SER A 284 -3.29 -12.67 11.82
C SER A 284 -2.46 -12.00 10.72
N ILE A 285 -2.97 -10.94 10.10
CA ILE A 285 -2.29 -10.11 9.09
C ILE A 285 -2.09 -8.68 9.60
N PRO A 286 -1.17 -7.87 9.03
CA PRO A 286 -1.03 -6.46 9.40
C PRO A 286 -2.30 -5.64 9.09
N PHE A 287 -2.41 -4.46 9.67
CA PHE A 287 -3.51 -3.54 9.43
C PHE A 287 -3.20 -2.63 8.23
N PRO A 288 -4.04 -2.61 7.17
CA PRO A 288 -3.75 -1.85 5.95
C PRO A 288 -4.16 -0.38 6.05
N PHE A 289 -3.35 0.49 5.46
CA PHE A 289 -3.71 1.88 5.17
C PHE A 289 -3.53 2.20 3.69
N LEU A 290 -4.48 2.95 3.12
CA LEU A 290 -4.29 3.71 1.89
C LEU A 290 -4.35 5.21 2.20
N VAL A 291 -3.46 6.00 1.62
CA VAL A 291 -3.38 7.46 1.87
C VAL A 291 -3.77 8.26 0.62
N ALA A 292 -4.50 9.35 0.82
CA ALA A 292 -4.90 10.31 -0.21
C ALA A 292 -4.82 11.73 0.35
N ASP A 293 -4.68 12.72 -0.52
CA ASP A 293 -4.63 14.13 -0.13
C ASP A 293 -5.96 14.84 -0.39
N GLY A 294 -6.33 15.72 0.53
CA GLY A 294 -7.46 16.62 0.36
C GLY A 294 -7.12 17.76 -0.58
N ARG A 295 -7.93 17.95 -1.63
CA ARG A 295 -7.82 19.08 -2.55
C ARG A 295 -8.91 20.09 -2.25
N ALA A 296 -8.52 21.33 -1.94
CA ALA A 296 -9.50 22.38 -1.71
C ALA A 296 -10.26 22.72 -3.02
N PRO A 297 -11.59 22.94 -2.97
CA PRO A 297 -12.37 23.30 -4.16
C PRO A 297 -11.75 24.49 -4.91
N GLY A 298 -11.58 24.36 -6.23
CA GLY A 298 -11.09 25.43 -7.10
C GLY A 298 -9.56 25.64 -7.11
N THR A 299 -8.80 24.86 -6.35
CA THR A 299 -7.33 24.87 -6.39
C THR A 299 -6.80 23.73 -7.28
N LYS A 300 -5.60 23.85 -7.84
CA LYS A 300 -4.90 22.75 -8.54
C LYS A 300 -3.58 22.34 -7.88
N ILE A 301 -3.11 23.15 -6.94
CA ILE A 301 -1.85 22.95 -6.22
C ILE A 301 -2.18 22.24 -4.92
N ILE A 302 -1.54 21.09 -4.71
CA ILE A 302 -1.53 20.41 -3.42
C ILE A 302 -0.28 20.89 -2.68
N SER A 303 -0.49 21.60 -1.58
CA SER A 303 0.59 22.13 -0.76
C SER A 303 1.01 21.13 0.31
N LEU A 304 2.23 21.25 0.82
CA LEU A 304 2.75 20.39 1.90
C LEU A 304 1.86 20.36 3.16
N ASN A 305 1.04 21.38 3.38
CA ASN A 305 0.08 21.47 4.49
C ASN A 305 -1.34 21.00 4.13
N SER A 306 -1.52 20.32 3.00
CA SER A 306 -2.82 19.73 2.62
C SER A 306 -3.28 18.74 3.69
N THR A 307 -4.59 18.53 3.75
CA THR A 307 -5.17 17.58 4.71
C THR A 307 -4.92 16.16 4.22
N VAL A 308 -4.20 15.35 5.00
CA VAL A 308 -3.88 13.97 4.66
C VAL A 308 -5.00 13.06 5.17
N PHE A 309 -5.59 12.26 4.28
CA PHE A 309 -6.62 11.29 4.60
C PHE A 309 -6.05 9.87 4.58
N GLU A 310 -6.36 9.09 5.60
CA GLU A 310 -6.15 7.65 5.59
C GLU A 310 -7.47 6.92 5.39
N PHE A 311 -7.42 5.84 4.62
CA PHE A 311 -8.46 4.82 4.50
C PHE A 311 -7.97 3.57 5.20
N ASN A 312 -8.79 3.04 6.10
CA ASN A 312 -8.58 1.72 6.68
C ASN A 312 -9.91 0.91 6.68
N PRO A 313 -9.88 -0.41 6.98
CA PRO A 313 -11.08 -1.24 6.92
C PRO A 313 -12.22 -0.78 7.84
N PHE A 314 -11.93 -0.02 8.89
CA PHE A 314 -12.93 0.46 9.85
C PHE A 314 -13.39 1.89 9.57
N GLU A 315 -12.47 2.78 9.21
CA GLU A 315 -12.75 4.21 9.07
C GLU A 315 -11.85 4.91 8.05
N MET A 316 -12.37 6.02 7.51
CA MET A 316 -11.64 6.96 6.67
C MET A 316 -11.70 8.34 7.31
N GLY A 317 -10.58 9.06 7.32
CA GLY A 317 -10.52 10.39 7.90
C GLY A 317 -9.12 10.92 8.03
N SER A 318 -8.97 11.94 8.88
CA SER A 318 -7.70 12.64 9.04
C SER A 318 -7.40 12.93 10.50
N TRP A 319 -6.12 12.78 10.85
CA TRP A 319 -5.54 13.23 12.11
C TRP A 319 -5.22 14.73 12.10
N ASP A 320 -5.33 15.40 10.96
CA ASP A 320 -5.01 16.82 10.86
C ASP A 320 -6.07 17.66 11.56
N PRO A 321 -5.68 18.79 12.20
CA PRO A 321 -6.59 19.65 12.94
C PRO A 321 -7.68 20.27 12.08
N VAL A 322 -7.49 20.27 10.76
CA VAL A 322 -8.47 20.75 9.77
C VAL A 322 -9.76 19.92 9.81
N ILE A 323 -9.68 18.59 9.92
CA ILE A 323 -10.86 17.72 10.02
C ILE A 323 -10.93 17.09 11.41
N TYR A 324 -9.82 16.50 11.88
CA TYR A 324 -9.67 15.86 13.17
C TYR A 324 -10.82 14.87 13.48
N GLY A 325 -11.12 14.03 12.49
CA GLY A 325 -12.34 13.24 12.46
C GLY A 325 -12.26 12.08 11.49
N PHE A 326 -12.98 11.00 11.83
CA PHE A 326 -13.02 9.74 11.09
C PHE A 326 -14.45 9.25 10.91
N ALA A 327 -14.83 8.97 9.67
CA ALA A 327 -16.10 8.38 9.28
C ALA A 327 -15.96 6.87 9.13
N PRO A 328 -16.96 6.04 9.52
CA PRO A 328 -16.93 4.62 9.26
C PRO A 328 -16.85 4.31 7.76
N THR A 329 -15.83 3.57 7.32
CA THR A 329 -15.56 3.29 5.89
C THR A 329 -16.76 2.64 5.21
N GLU A 330 -17.39 1.69 5.90
CA GLU A 330 -18.58 0.97 5.42
C GLU A 330 -19.75 1.91 5.05
N TYR A 331 -19.84 3.09 5.68
CA TYR A 331 -20.98 3.98 5.58
C TYR A 331 -20.71 5.29 4.83
N LEU A 332 -19.57 5.43 4.14
CA LEU A 332 -19.10 6.69 3.55
C LEU A 332 -20.10 7.39 2.61
N GLY A 333 -21.03 6.66 2.01
CA GLY A 333 -22.07 7.25 1.15
C GLY A 333 -23.23 7.89 1.91
N SER A 334 -23.24 7.79 3.23
CA SER A 334 -24.31 8.29 4.09
C SER A 334 -24.15 9.79 4.35
N ASN A 335 -25.25 10.47 4.67
CA ASN A 335 -25.19 11.86 5.10
C ASN A 335 -24.88 11.95 6.61
N PHE A 336 -23.64 12.29 6.94
CA PHE A 336 -23.16 12.53 8.31
C PHE A 336 -23.23 14.00 8.73
N SER A 337 -24.08 14.83 8.10
CA SER A 337 -24.19 16.26 8.41
C SER A 337 -24.17 16.52 9.93
N ALA A 338 -23.23 17.36 10.38
CA ALA A 338 -22.97 17.66 11.79
C ALA A 338 -22.48 16.47 12.64
N GLY A 339 -21.82 15.49 12.02
CA GLY A 339 -21.09 14.40 12.68
C GLY A 339 -21.87 13.11 12.91
N VAL A 340 -23.12 12.99 12.44
CA VAL A 340 -23.97 11.81 12.71
C VAL A 340 -24.96 11.56 11.59
N VAL A 341 -25.22 10.30 11.27
CA VAL A 341 -26.36 9.94 10.40
C VAL A 341 -27.67 10.14 11.20
N PRO A 342 -28.54 11.10 10.81
CA PRO A 342 -29.72 11.42 11.62
C PRO A 342 -30.69 10.25 11.68
N SER A 343 -31.55 10.21 12.71
CA SER A 343 -32.53 9.13 12.90
C SER A 343 -33.52 8.99 11.75
N SER A 344 -33.86 10.09 11.08
CA SER A 344 -34.66 10.14 9.85
C SER A 344 -33.87 9.88 8.57
N GLY A 345 -32.54 9.79 8.68
CA GLY A 345 -31.63 9.53 7.57
C GLY A 345 -31.40 8.03 7.33
N SER A 346 -30.85 7.75 6.16
CA SER A 346 -30.51 6.40 5.70
C SER A 346 -29.01 6.16 5.72
N CYS A 347 -28.62 4.92 5.96
CA CYS A 347 -27.25 4.48 5.83
C CYS A 347 -27.03 3.97 4.40
N VAL A 348 -25.83 4.18 3.89
CA VAL A 348 -25.44 3.80 2.52
C VAL A 348 -24.17 2.98 2.60
N ARG A 349 -24.16 1.81 1.96
CA ARG A 349 -22.97 0.93 1.86
C ARG A 349 -22.56 0.75 0.40
N GLY A 350 -21.30 0.38 0.18
CA GLY A 350 -20.74 0.10 -1.15
C GLY A 350 -20.07 1.30 -1.84
N PHE A 351 -20.03 2.48 -1.20
CA PHE A 351 -19.34 3.65 -1.76
C PHE A 351 -17.81 3.52 -1.69
N ASP A 352 -17.32 2.72 -0.75
CA ASP A 352 -15.93 2.36 -0.53
C ASP A 352 -15.47 1.19 -1.41
N GLN A 353 -15.97 1.09 -2.65
CA GLN A 353 -15.58 0.03 -3.58
C GLN A 353 -14.04 0.01 -3.73
N SER A 354 -13.42 -1.17 -3.60
CA SER A 354 -11.97 -1.28 -3.40
C SER A 354 -11.16 -0.64 -4.53
N GLY A 355 -11.61 -0.77 -5.77
CA GLY A 355 -11.01 -0.12 -6.94
C GLY A 355 -11.12 1.40 -6.88
N PHE A 356 -12.25 1.95 -6.43
CA PHE A 356 -12.43 3.40 -6.24
C PHE A 356 -11.55 3.96 -5.12
N VAL A 357 -11.34 3.21 -4.02
CA VAL A 357 -10.41 3.61 -2.95
C VAL A 357 -8.96 3.61 -3.46
N MET A 358 -8.52 2.57 -4.17
CA MET A 358 -7.20 2.52 -4.81
C MET A 358 -7.05 3.64 -5.86
N GLY A 359 -8.10 3.88 -6.65
CA GLY A 359 -8.16 4.96 -7.63
C GLY A 359 -8.05 6.34 -6.99
N THR A 360 -8.71 6.56 -5.85
CA THR A 360 -8.62 7.80 -5.06
C THR A 360 -7.18 8.05 -4.60
N SER A 361 -6.54 7.04 -4.01
CA SER A 361 -5.14 7.11 -3.57
C SER A 361 -4.14 7.31 -4.71
N SER A 362 -4.56 7.18 -5.96
CA SER A 362 -3.74 7.31 -7.18
C SER A 362 -4.33 8.26 -8.23
N SER A 363 -5.16 9.21 -7.79
CA SER A 363 -5.92 10.09 -8.67
C SER A 363 -5.07 11.27 -9.20
N LEU A 364 -3.93 10.96 -9.82
CA LEU A 364 -2.91 11.90 -10.31
C LEU A 364 -3.28 12.58 -11.66
N PHE A 365 -4.58 12.71 -11.96
CA PHE A 365 -5.08 13.11 -13.28
C PHE A 365 -4.79 14.57 -13.64
N ASN A 366 -4.63 15.44 -12.64
CA ASN A 366 -4.11 16.80 -12.81
C ASN A 366 -2.70 16.84 -13.45
N GLN A 367 -1.88 15.80 -13.26
CA GLN A 367 -0.57 15.65 -13.91
C GLN A 367 -0.62 14.74 -15.14
N PHE A 368 -1.47 13.70 -15.12
CA PHE A 368 -1.58 12.69 -16.18
C PHE A 368 -2.32 13.15 -17.43
N ILE A 369 -3.38 13.98 -17.32
CA ILE A 369 -4.18 14.45 -18.47
C ILE A 369 -3.33 15.21 -19.50
N LEU A 370 -2.24 15.85 -19.07
CA LEU A 370 -1.28 16.52 -19.96
C LEU A 370 -0.51 15.55 -20.88
N GLN A 371 -0.44 14.26 -20.51
CA GLN A 371 0.24 13.22 -21.30
C GLN A 371 -0.71 12.38 -22.16
N ILE A 372 -2.03 12.47 -21.95
CA ILE A 372 -3.05 11.73 -22.74
C ILE A 372 -2.97 12.03 -24.24
N ASN A 373 -2.57 13.25 -24.62
CA ASN A 373 -2.36 13.60 -26.02
C ASN A 373 -1.20 12.83 -26.68
N ASN A 374 -0.21 12.41 -25.89
CA ASN A 374 0.99 11.72 -26.34
C ASN A 374 0.92 10.19 -26.18
N THR A 375 -0.06 9.67 -25.43
CA THR A 375 -0.31 8.24 -25.32
C THR A 375 -1.16 7.75 -26.49
N ALA A 376 -0.84 6.56 -27.00
CA ALA A 376 -1.56 5.92 -28.12
C ALA A 376 -2.88 5.30 -27.64
N ILE A 377 -3.75 6.11 -27.02
CA ILE A 377 -5.06 5.64 -26.58
C ILE A 377 -6.03 5.63 -27.78
N PRO A 378 -6.81 4.55 -27.99
CA PRO A 378 -7.87 4.48 -29.00
C PRO A 378 -8.80 5.71 -29.03
N ASP A 379 -9.21 6.15 -30.22
CA ASP A 379 -10.04 7.37 -30.39
C ASP A 379 -11.37 7.30 -29.62
N PHE A 380 -11.93 6.12 -29.42
CA PHE A 380 -13.16 5.97 -28.62
C PHE A 380 -12.92 6.28 -27.14
N LEU A 381 -11.72 6.03 -26.61
CA LEU A 381 -11.34 6.39 -25.24
C LEU A 381 -11.02 7.86 -25.12
N ARG A 382 -10.36 8.46 -26.12
CA ARG A 382 -10.27 9.93 -26.19
C ARG A 382 -11.66 10.54 -26.17
N ASN A 383 -12.62 9.97 -26.90
CA ASN A 383 -14.00 10.45 -26.89
C ASN A 383 -14.71 10.15 -25.55
N ILE A 384 -14.49 9.01 -24.90
CA ILE A 384 -15.04 8.75 -23.55
C ILE A 384 -14.45 9.74 -22.55
N PHE A 385 -13.12 9.91 -22.49
CA PHE A 385 -12.49 10.88 -21.59
C PHE A 385 -12.85 12.32 -21.96
N THR A 386 -12.94 12.69 -23.24
CA THR A 386 -13.35 14.02 -23.68
C THR A 386 -14.83 14.26 -23.38
N ASN A 387 -15.71 13.27 -23.59
CA ASN A 387 -17.14 13.38 -23.28
C ASN A 387 -17.38 13.40 -21.78
N ILE A 388 -16.66 12.61 -20.99
CA ILE A 388 -16.61 12.73 -19.52
C ILE A 388 -16.18 14.15 -19.17
N LEU A 389 -15.12 14.70 -19.76
CA LEU A 389 -14.67 16.08 -19.52
C LEU A 389 -15.61 17.19 -20.05
N THR A 390 -16.50 16.90 -21.03
CA THR A 390 -17.43 17.90 -21.61
C THR A 390 -18.86 17.78 -21.11
N ASP A 391 -19.35 16.59 -20.76
CA ASP A 391 -20.66 16.33 -20.15
C ASP A 391 -20.60 16.61 -18.64
N LEU A 392 -19.43 16.40 -18.00
CA LEU A 392 -19.14 16.79 -16.61
C LEU A 392 -18.50 18.19 -16.55
N GLY A 393 -19.14 19.18 -17.16
CA GLY A 393 -18.63 20.56 -17.19
C GLY A 393 -18.65 21.31 -15.85
N GLU A 394 -18.59 20.61 -14.70
CA GLU A 394 -18.55 21.19 -13.36
C GLU A 394 -17.15 21.15 -12.74
N ASP A 395 -16.92 21.95 -11.70
CA ASP A 395 -15.62 22.08 -11.04
C ASP A 395 -15.21 20.75 -10.37
N ASN A 396 -14.03 20.20 -10.73
CA ASN A 396 -13.34 19.05 -10.09
C ASN A 396 -13.72 17.62 -10.56
N ASP A 397 -14.24 17.42 -11.77
CA ASP A 397 -14.45 16.06 -12.34
C ASP A 397 -13.15 15.34 -12.76
N ASP A 398 -12.00 16.01 -12.60
CA ASP A 398 -10.65 15.51 -12.85
C ASP A 398 -10.04 14.76 -11.65
N ILE A 399 -10.77 14.56 -10.55
CA ILE A 399 -10.26 13.97 -9.30
C ILE A 399 -11.30 13.10 -8.60
N ALA A 400 -10.95 12.48 -7.46
CA ALA A 400 -11.87 11.62 -6.73
C ALA A 400 -12.94 12.43 -5.99
N GLN A 401 -14.21 12.24 -6.38
CA GLN A 401 -15.33 12.92 -5.75
C GLN A 401 -16.05 12.02 -4.75
N TRP A 402 -16.01 12.42 -3.48
CA TRP A 402 -16.74 11.78 -2.39
C TRP A 402 -17.92 12.66 -1.98
N LYS A 403 -19.07 12.38 -2.60
CA LYS A 403 -20.34 13.08 -2.35
C LYS A 403 -21.45 12.08 -1.99
N PRO A 404 -22.11 12.22 -0.82
CA PRO A 404 -21.98 13.32 0.14
C PRO A 404 -20.63 13.33 0.88
N ASN A 405 -20.14 14.52 1.22
CA ASN A 405 -18.98 14.68 2.10
C ASN A 405 -19.33 14.21 3.53
N PRO A 406 -18.66 13.18 4.07
CA PRO A 406 -18.96 12.70 5.43
C PRO A 406 -18.58 13.70 6.52
N PHE A 407 -17.76 14.71 6.23
CA PHE A 407 -17.34 15.73 7.19
C PHE A 407 -18.11 17.05 7.07
N TYR A 408 -19.15 17.10 6.22
CA TYR A 408 -19.97 18.30 6.07
C TYR A 408 -20.58 18.72 7.41
N ALA A 409 -20.39 20.00 7.76
CA ALA A 409 -20.82 20.63 9.00
C ALA A 409 -20.28 19.99 10.31
N TYR A 410 -19.28 19.10 10.25
CA TYR A 410 -18.68 18.49 11.45
C TYR A 410 -17.74 19.45 12.18
N ASN A 411 -16.78 20.04 11.46
CA ASN A 411 -15.82 21.02 11.98
C ASN A 411 -15.91 22.33 11.19
N ASN A 412 -16.84 23.21 11.55
CA ASN A 412 -17.17 24.43 10.78
C ASN A 412 -16.01 25.43 10.59
N ALA A 413 -14.88 25.26 11.30
CA ALA A 413 -13.67 26.05 11.06
C ALA A 413 -12.92 25.62 9.79
N SER A 414 -13.27 24.47 9.22
CA SER A 414 -12.63 23.85 8.06
C SER A 414 -13.33 24.20 6.76
N SER A 415 -12.57 24.54 5.72
CA SER A 415 -13.09 24.69 4.36
C SER A 415 -13.71 23.39 3.85
N ILE A 416 -13.13 22.24 4.21
CA ILE A 416 -13.66 20.92 3.85
C ILE A 416 -15.04 20.70 4.44
N ALA A 417 -15.28 21.09 5.70
CA ALA A 417 -16.58 20.93 6.36
C ALA A 417 -17.67 21.86 5.79
N THR A 418 -17.32 22.87 4.98
CA THR A 418 -18.30 23.74 4.30
C THR A 418 -18.70 23.24 2.91
N SER A 419 -17.97 22.27 2.36
CA SER A 419 -18.23 21.69 1.04
C SER A 419 -19.17 20.48 1.14
N LEU A 420 -20.13 20.38 0.23
CA LEU A 420 -21.00 19.20 0.10
C LEU A 420 -20.26 17.99 -0.48
N GLU A 421 -19.09 18.21 -1.04
CA GLU A 421 -18.21 17.21 -1.64
C GLU A 421 -16.85 17.22 -0.96
N LEU A 422 -16.31 16.02 -0.72
CA LEU A 422 -14.92 15.82 -0.36
C LEU A 422 -14.14 15.43 -1.62
N SER A 423 -13.27 16.34 -2.04
CA SER A 423 -12.40 16.20 -3.21
C SER A 423 -11.04 15.64 -2.78
N LEU A 424 -10.69 14.45 -3.26
CA LEU A 424 -9.44 13.76 -2.91
C LEU A 424 -8.58 13.49 -4.15
N VAL A 425 -7.26 13.50 -3.97
CA VAL A 425 -6.25 13.23 -5.00
C VAL A 425 -5.22 12.21 -4.54
N ASP A 426 -4.25 11.89 -5.40
CA ASP A 426 -3.15 11.00 -5.08
C ASP A 426 -2.41 11.48 -3.80
N GLY A 427 -2.17 10.56 -2.86
CA GLY A 427 -1.58 10.88 -1.56
C GLY A 427 -0.10 11.27 -1.59
N GLY A 428 0.55 11.21 -2.77
CA GLY A 428 1.92 11.67 -2.96
C GLY A 428 2.04 13.08 -3.53
N GLU A 429 0.94 13.77 -3.82
CA GLU A 429 0.95 15.08 -4.47
C GLU A 429 1.48 16.21 -3.59
N ASP A 430 1.42 16.06 -2.27
CA ASP A 430 2.00 17.00 -1.31
C ASP A 430 3.51 16.82 -1.06
N LEU A 431 4.17 16.00 -1.89
CA LEU A 431 5.57 15.55 -1.81
C LEU A 431 5.85 14.48 -0.74
N GLN A 432 4.91 14.14 0.15
CA GLN A 432 5.07 13.05 1.12
C GLN A 432 4.80 11.68 0.47
N ASN A 433 5.52 11.38 -0.61
CA ASN A 433 5.28 10.21 -1.46
C ASN A 433 5.52 8.85 -0.76
N ILE A 434 5.98 8.82 0.50
CA ILE A 434 5.99 7.65 1.37
C ILE A 434 4.88 7.82 2.42
N PRO A 435 3.93 6.88 2.58
CA PRO A 435 2.75 7.03 3.45
C PRO A 435 3.09 6.88 4.94
N LEU A 436 3.89 7.79 5.47
CA LEU A 436 4.35 7.76 6.87
C LEU A 436 3.30 8.32 7.83
N TYR A 437 2.47 9.26 7.37
CA TYR A 437 1.49 9.96 8.18
C TYR A 437 0.62 9.06 9.07
N PRO A 438 0.00 7.96 8.59
CA PRO A 438 -0.73 7.05 9.47
C PRO A 438 0.16 6.37 10.51
N LEU A 439 1.43 6.12 10.20
CA LEU A 439 2.35 5.33 11.05
C LEU A 439 3.04 6.16 12.13
N ILE A 440 3.16 7.47 11.94
CA ILE A 440 3.84 8.37 12.89
C ILE A 440 2.90 8.96 13.95
N GLN A 441 1.61 8.61 13.90
CA GLN A 441 0.63 9.07 14.87
C GLN A 441 1.01 8.60 16.30
N PRO A 442 1.17 9.50 17.27
CA PRO A 442 1.60 9.13 18.63
C PRO A 442 0.71 8.07 19.30
N VAL A 443 -0.59 8.10 19.02
CA VAL A 443 -1.59 7.16 19.54
C VAL A 443 -1.40 5.72 19.06
N ARG A 444 -0.69 5.50 17.93
CA ARG A 444 -0.35 4.16 17.43
C ARG A 444 0.94 3.61 18.02
N ALA A 445 1.80 4.47 18.58
CA ALA A 445 3.06 4.09 19.22
C ALA A 445 3.88 3.11 18.36
N VAL A 446 4.08 3.43 17.08
CA VAL A 446 4.98 2.67 16.20
C VAL A 446 6.43 2.95 16.60
N ASP A 447 7.23 1.89 16.69
CA ASP A 447 8.63 1.95 17.14
C ASP A 447 9.61 2.08 15.99
N VAL A 448 9.33 1.36 14.91
CA VAL A 448 10.15 1.33 13.70
C VAL A 448 9.27 1.32 12.46
N ILE A 449 9.68 2.08 11.44
CA ILE A 449 9.04 2.06 10.12
C ILE A 449 10.08 1.65 9.07
N PHE A 450 9.78 0.62 8.28
CA PHE A 450 10.49 0.33 7.04
C PHE A 450 9.86 1.13 5.90
N ALA A 451 10.54 2.19 5.47
CA ALA A 451 10.08 3.14 4.46
C ALA A 451 10.69 2.79 3.10
N VAL A 452 9.89 2.14 2.25
CA VAL A 452 10.28 1.67 0.91
C VAL A 452 10.00 2.77 -0.11
N ASP A 453 11.06 3.37 -0.66
CA ASP A 453 10.96 4.53 -1.53
C ASP A 453 11.23 4.18 -3.00
N SER A 454 10.23 4.42 -3.84
CA SER A 454 10.23 4.22 -5.29
C SER A 454 9.97 5.53 -6.04
N SER A 455 10.18 6.68 -5.39
CA SER A 455 9.96 8.01 -5.96
C SER A 455 10.85 8.25 -7.20
N ALA A 456 10.33 9.03 -8.15
CA ALA A 456 11.03 9.41 -9.37
C ALA A 456 11.53 10.85 -9.27
N ASP A 457 12.46 11.10 -8.34
CA ASP A 457 12.84 12.47 -7.96
C ASP A 457 14.00 13.04 -8.78
N THR A 458 14.81 12.17 -9.38
CA THR A 458 15.99 12.56 -10.18
C THR A 458 15.70 12.54 -11.67
N THR A 459 16.61 13.09 -12.47
CA THR A 459 16.60 13.07 -13.94
C THR A 459 16.32 11.68 -14.52
N TYR A 460 16.76 10.62 -13.84
CA TYR A 460 16.58 9.22 -14.24
C TYR A 460 15.61 8.46 -13.33
N SER A 461 14.63 9.12 -12.71
CA SER A 461 13.55 8.48 -11.94
C SER A 461 14.02 7.62 -10.75
N TRP A 462 15.12 8.01 -10.10
CA TRP A 462 15.55 7.43 -8.83
C TRP A 462 15.10 8.30 -7.65
N PRO A 463 14.93 7.72 -6.45
CA PRO A 463 14.62 8.50 -5.25
C PRO A 463 15.82 9.33 -4.80
N ASN A 464 15.56 10.53 -4.26
CA ASN A 464 16.59 11.41 -3.69
C ASN A 464 16.34 11.78 -2.22
N GLY A 465 15.29 11.24 -1.61
CA GLY A 465 14.89 11.52 -0.22
C GLY A 465 13.87 12.65 -0.05
N THR A 466 13.36 13.24 -1.13
CA THR A 466 12.37 14.33 -1.10
C THR A 466 11.18 13.98 -0.20
N ALA A 467 10.66 12.75 -0.25
CA ALA A 467 9.53 12.33 0.57
C ALA A 467 9.78 12.37 2.08
N LEU A 468 10.99 12.00 2.53
CA LEU A 468 11.37 12.11 3.93
C LEU A 468 11.56 13.56 4.36
N VAL A 469 12.16 14.38 3.49
CA VAL A 469 12.36 15.81 3.73
C VAL A 469 11.00 16.51 3.88
N ALA A 470 10.07 16.25 2.96
CA ALA A 470 8.72 16.79 3.01
C ALA A 470 7.98 16.40 4.31
N THR A 471 8.02 15.12 4.69
CA THR A 471 7.41 14.64 5.94
C THR A 471 8.02 15.34 7.16
N TYR A 472 9.35 15.51 7.18
CA TYR A 472 10.03 16.24 8.24
C TYR A 472 9.63 17.71 8.29
N GLU A 473 9.65 18.42 7.16
CA GLU A 473 9.24 19.82 7.08
C GLU A 473 7.78 20.02 7.52
N ARG A 474 6.89 19.11 7.14
CA ARG A 474 5.51 19.11 7.61
C ARG A 474 5.43 18.93 9.13
N SER A 475 6.21 18.03 9.69
CA SER A 475 6.25 17.81 11.15
C SER A 475 6.74 19.02 11.94
N LEU A 476 7.43 19.98 11.31
CA LEU A 476 7.86 21.23 11.93
C LEU A 476 6.84 22.36 11.81
N ASN A 477 5.77 22.15 11.04
CA ASN A 477 4.74 23.16 10.84
C ASN A 477 3.74 23.13 11.99
N ALA A 478 3.89 24.08 12.92
CA ALA A 478 3.06 24.23 14.13
C ALA A 478 1.55 24.31 13.89
N THR A 479 1.09 24.61 12.67
CA THR A 479 -0.36 24.67 12.36
C THR A 479 -0.95 23.31 12.00
N ILE A 480 -0.13 22.33 11.61
CA ILE A 480 -0.60 21.05 11.07
C ILE A 480 0.03 19.84 11.78
N GLU A 481 1.20 19.99 12.43
CA GLU A 481 1.92 18.88 13.10
C GLU A 481 1.03 18.11 14.08
N ASN A 482 0.12 18.81 14.77
CA ASN A 482 -0.83 18.27 15.73
C ASN A 482 -0.22 17.30 16.77
N GLY A 483 0.99 17.59 17.26
CA GLY A 483 1.72 16.73 18.20
C GLY A 483 2.41 15.52 17.57
N THR A 484 2.48 15.46 16.25
CA THR A 484 3.17 14.42 15.48
C THR A 484 4.65 14.78 15.34
N ALA A 485 5.51 14.12 16.11
CA ALA A 485 6.96 14.26 15.97
C ALA A 485 7.49 13.41 14.81
N PHE A 486 8.64 13.80 14.27
CA PHE A 486 9.35 13.02 13.26
C PHE A 486 10.87 13.14 13.46
N PRO A 487 11.68 12.12 13.11
CA PRO A 487 13.13 12.25 13.17
C PRO A 487 13.65 13.40 12.30
N SER A 488 14.77 14.01 12.70
CA SER A 488 15.46 14.97 11.85
C SER A 488 15.93 14.32 10.55
N ILE A 489 15.66 15.00 9.44
CA ILE A 489 16.04 14.58 8.09
C ILE A 489 16.90 15.69 7.46
N PRO A 490 18.05 15.37 6.85
CA PRO A 490 18.85 16.37 6.14
C PRO A 490 18.20 16.80 4.83
N ASP A 491 18.67 17.91 4.25
CA ASP A 491 18.21 18.37 2.93
C ASP A 491 18.54 17.38 1.79
N VAL A 492 17.83 17.51 0.67
CA VAL A 492 17.97 16.64 -0.51
C VAL A 492 19.40 16.61 -1.06
N ASN A 493 20.12 17.74 -1.07
CA ASN A 493 21.49 17.75 -1.57
C ASN A 493 22.40 16.90 -0.67
N THR A 494 22.23 17.03 0.66
CA THR A 494 22.92 16.17 1.62
C THR A 494 22.59 14.70 1.40
N PHE A 495 21.33 14.33 1.15
CA PHE A 495 20.94 12.94 0.83
C PHE A 495 21.77 12.37 -0.32
N VAL A 496 21.84 13.11 -1.42
CA VAL A 496 22.55 12.68 -2.64
C VAL A 496 24.06 12.68 -2.41
N ASN A 497 24.62 13.76 -1.88
CA ASN A 497 26.06 13.91 -1.68
C ASN A 497 26.65 12.88 -0.70
N LEU A 498 25.89 12.48 0.32
CA LEU A 498 26.30 11.45 1.29
C LEU A 498 25.87 10.03 0.87
N GLY A 499 25.21 9.90 -0.28
CA GLY A 499 24.72 8.63 -0.83
C GLY A 499 23.66 7.94 0.04
N LEU A 500 22.89 8.70 0.83
CA LEU A 500 21.81 8.18 1.67
C LEU A 500 20.65 7.63 0.82
N ASN A 501 20.51 8.14 -0.40
CA ASN A 501 19.57 7.64 -1.42
C ASN A 501 20.11 6.46 -2.24
N ASN A 502 21.32 5.96 -1.93
CA ASN A 502 21.94 4.82 -2.61
C ASN A 502 22.18 3.62 -1.67
N ARG A 503 21.63 3.63 -0.45
CA ARG A 503 21.74 2.51 0.50
C ARG A 503 20.67 2.66 1.59
N PRO A 504 20.35 1.58 2.33
CA PRO A 504 19.54 1.74 3.53
C PRO A 504 20.16 2.75 4.49
N THR A 505 19.34 3.60 5.07
CA THR A 505 19.78 4.64 6.02
C THR A 505 18.76 4.70 7.16
N PHE A 506 19.25 4.79 8.40
CA PHE A 506 18.39 4.90 9.58
C PHE A 506 18.32 6.36 10.06
N PHE A 507 17.11 6.81 10.40
CA PHE A 507 16.85 8.11 11.00
C PHE A 507 16.16 7.95 12.35
N GLY A 508 16.47 8.85 13.29
CA GLY A 508 15.88 8.82 14.62
C GLY A 508 16.44 7.72 15.52
N CYS A 509 17.66 7.22 15.26
CA CYS A 509 18.23 6.13 16.06
C CYS A 509 18.34 6.46 17.56
N ASN A 510 18.63 7.71 17.90
CA ASN A 510 18.65 8.20 19.28
C ASN A 510 17.37 8.99 19.58
N SER A 511 16.45 8.39 20.33
CA SER A 511 15.20 8.98 20.80
C SER A 511 15.42 10.25 21.64
N SER A 512 16.52 10.33 22.39
CA SER A 512 16.82 11.46 23.29
C SER A 512 17.11 12.76 22.53
N ASN A 513 17.39 12.67 21.24
CA ASN A 513 17.63 13.83 20.38
C ASN A 513 16.35 14.33 19.67
N MET A 514 15.19 13.72 19.96
CA MET A 514 13.93 14.02 19.30
C MET A 514 13.04 14.93 20.16
N THR A 515 12.25 15.79 19.52
CA THR A 515 11.35 16.75 20.19
C THR A 515 10.09 16.11 20.76
N GLY A 516 9.80 14.86 20.39
CA GLY A 516 8.68 14.07 20.87
C GLY A 516 8.86 12.58 20.51
N PRO A 517 7.93 11.71 20.94
CA PRO A 517 7.98 10.29 20.62
C PRO A 517 7.79 10.10 19.11
N ALA A 518 8.80 9.52 18.44
CA ALA A 518 8.66 9.11 17.05
C ALA A 518 9.47 7.84 16.74
N PRO A 519 9.06 7.11 15.68
CA PRO A 519 9.68 5.86 15.28
C PRO A 519 11.11 6.08 14.77
N LEU A 520 11.92 5.04 14.88
CA LEU A 520 13.12 4.90 14.06
C LEU A 520 12.68 4.61 12.62
N VAL A 521 13.14 5.41 11.65
CA VAL A 521 12.81 5.17 10.23
C VAL A 521 13.97 4.46 9.56
N VAL A 522 13.72 3.25 9.07
CA VAL A 522 14.61 2.49 8.19
C VAL A 522 14.24 2.84 6.76
N TYR A 523 14.95 3.78 6.16
CA TYR A 523 14.76 4.22 4.78
C TYR A 523 15.42 3.25 3.80
N ILE A 524 14.66 2.79 2.81
CA ILE A 524 15.07 1.78 1.83
C ILE A 524 14.79 2.35 0.43
N PRO A 525 15.78 3.02 -0.20
CA PRO A 525 15.61 3.58 -1.52
C PRO A 525 15.69 2.51 -2.60
N ASN A 526 14.82 2.61 -3.61
CA ASN A 526 14.96 1.86 -4.86
C ASN A 526 16.35 2.12 -5.47
N SER A 527 17.01 1.06 -5.92
CA SER A 527 18.37 1.10 -6.46
C SER A 527 18.57 -0.07 -7.42
N PRO A 528 19.49 0.02 -8.38
CA PRO A 528 19.77 -1.06 -9.31
C PRO A 528 20.62 -2.16 -8.65
N TYR A 529 20.04 -3.34 -8.46
CA TYR A 529 20.73 -4.55 -8.01
C TYR A 529 20.94 -5.49 -9.19
N VAL A 530 19.84 -5.98 -9.76
CA VAL A 530 19.86 -7.00 -10.84
C VAL A 530 19.20 -6.50 -12.12
N THR A 531 18.39 -5.44 -12.05
CA THR A 531 17.83 -4.76 -13.23
C THR A 531 17.60 -3.27 -12.95
N LEU A 532 17.40 -2.48 -14.01
CA LEU A 532 16.95 -1.09 -13.89
C LEU A 532 15.45 -1.07 -13.56
N SER A 533 15.14 -0.77 -12.31
CA SER A 533 13.76 -0.69 -11.78
C SER A 533 13.15 0.71 -11.86
N ASN A 534 13.90 1.72 -12.32
CA ASN A 534 13.50 3.12 -12.44
C ASN A 534 12.62 3.41 -13.68
N VAL A 535 11.69 2.51 -13.99
CA VAL A 535 10.73 2.67 -15.10
C VAL A 535 9.80 3.87 -14.89
N SER A 536 9.20 4.40 -15.96
CA SER A 536 8.35 5.60 -15.86
C SER A 536 7.12 5.33 -14.99
N THR A 537 6.65 6.36 -14.28
CA THR A 537 5.38 6.28 -13.53
C THR A 537 4.17 6.10 -14.46
N PHE A 538 4.31 6.49 -15.73
CA PHE A 538 3.20 6.60 -16.68
C PHE A 538 3.18 5.51 -17.75
N ASP A 539 4.11 4.56 -17.75
CA ASP A 539 4.05 3.47 -18.73
C ASP A 539 2.81 2.60 -18.44
N PRO A 540 2.01 2.26 -19.47
CA PRO A 540 0.73 1.60 -19.28
C PRO A 540 0.81 0.07 -19.19
N ASP A 541 1.95 -0.52 -19.58
CA ASP A 541 2.18 -1.95 -19.64
C ASP A 541 3.66 -2.32 -19.39
N TYR A 542 3.86 -3.57 -18.95
CA TYR A 542 5.15 -4.20 -18.74
C TYR A 542 5.04 -5.69 -19.03
N ASN A 543 5.89 -6.21 -19.91
CA ASN A 543 5.95 -7.66 -20.12
C ASN A 543 6.31 -8.40 -18.82
N ASN A 544 5.85 -9.65 -18.71
CA ASN A 544 5.99 -10.46 -17.49
C ASN A 544 7.45 -10.65 -17.05
N THR A 545 8.40 -10.73 -17.97
CA THR A 545 9.83 -10.85 -17.64
C THR A 545 10.35 -9.60 -16.96
N GLN A 546 10.07 -8.41 -17.51
CA GLN A 546 10.44 -7.14 -16.91
C GLN A 546 9.78 -6.94 -15.55
N ARG A 547 8.48 -7.22 -15.45
CA ARG A 547 7.73 -7.20 -14.18
C ARG A 547 8.42 -8.06 -13.12
N ASN A 548 8.72 -9.32 -13.46
CA ASN A 548 9.35 -10.25 -12.54
C ASN A 548 10.76 -9.80 -12.13
N LEU A 549 11.55 -9.24 -13.05
CA LEU A 549 12.88 -8.71 -12.76
C LEU A 549 12.82 -7.48 -11.83
N ILE A 550 11.84 -6.59 -12.00
CA ILE A 550 11.67 -5.42 -11.10
C ILE A 550 11.27 -5.88 -9.70
N ILE A 551 10.36 -6.86 -9.59
CA ILE A 551 10.01 -7.48 -8.29
C ILE A 551 11.25 -8.13 -7.65
N GLN A 552 12.03 -8.89 -8.43
CA GLN A 552 13.28 -9.49 -7.95
C GLN A 552 14.28 -8.41 -7.49
N ASN A 553 14.40 -7.31 -8.22
CA ASN A 553 15.25 -6.20 -7.82
C ASN A 553 14.83 -5.60 -6.48
N GLY A 554 13.52 -5.37 -6.27
CA GLY A 554 13.01 -4.91 -4.97
C GLY A 554 13.29 -5.89 -3.83
N TYR A 555 13.27 -7.20 -4.09
CA TYR A 555 13.66 -8.24 -3.14
C TYR A 555 15.16 -8.15 -2.77
N GLU A 556 16.02 -7.96 -3.77
CA GLU A 556 17.46 -7.81 -3.53
C GLU A 556 17.81 -6.47 -2.83
N VAL A 557 17.07 -5.39 -3.13
CA VAL A 557 17.14 -4.12 -2.39
C VAL A 557 16.82 -4.33 -0.92
N ALA A 558 15.73 -5.06 -0.61
CA ALA A 558 15.27 -5.31 0.76
C ALA A 558 16.27 -6.15 1.57
N THR A 559 16.93 -7.11 0.93
CA THR A 559 17.83 -8.07 1.58
C THR A 559 19.31 -7.71 1.48
N LEU A 560 19.65 -6.61 0.78
CA LEU A 560 21.03 -6.28 0.40
C LEU A 560 21.74 -7.45 -0.30
N GLY A 561 21.07 -8.04 -1.30
CA GLY A 561 21.63 -9.16 -2.03
C GLY A 561 21.57 -10.47 -1.25
N ASN A 562 20.50 -10.75 -0.48
CA ASN A 562 20.48 -11.85 0.50
C ASN A 562 21.65 -11.79 1.50
N GLY A 563 21.99 -10.58 1.98
CA GLY A 563 23.12 -10.33 2.87
C GLY A 563 24.50 -10.44 2.21
N THR A 564 24.61 -10.60 0.88
CA THR A 564 25.91 -10.69 0.20
C THR A 564 26.65 -9.36 0.16
N LEU A 565 25.93 -8.23 0.07
CA LEU A 565 26.54 -6.89 0.12
C LEU A 565 26.88 -6.45 1.54
N ASP A 566 26.11 -6.92 2.52
CA ASP A 566 26.41 -6.75 3.94
C ASP A 566 25.83 -7.88 4.77
N ALA A 567 26.71 -8.77 5.25
CA ALA A 567 26.30 -9.93 6.05
C ALA A 567 25.67 -9.56 7.40
N GLN A 568 25.89 -8.33 7.89
CA GLN A 568 25.29 -7.85 9.14
C GLN A 568 23.90 -7.23 8.93
N TRP A 569 23.44 -7.03 7.69
CA TRP A 569 22.18 -6.34 7.41
C TRP A 569 20.95 -6.94 8.12
N PRO A 570 20.73 -8.28 8.13
CA PRO A 570 19.62 -8.87 8.87
C PRO A 570 19.66 -8.53 10.37
N ALA A 571 20.85 -8.59 11.00
CA ALA A 571 21.04 -8.22 12.40
C ALA A 571 20.76 -6.72 12.63
N CYS A 572 21.15 -5.84 11.69
CA CYS A 572 20.89 -4.41 11.80
C CYS A 572 19.40 -4.05 11.69
N MET A 573 18.63 -4.78 10.88
CA MET A 573 17.17 -4.67 10.87
C MET A 573 16.56 -5.11 12.21
N ALA A 574 17.04 -6.22 12.78
CA ALA A 574 16.60 -6.66 14.12
C ALA A 574 16.92 -5.62 15.21
N CYS A 575 18.11 -5.01 15.15
CA CYS A 575 18.49 -3.95 16.07
C CYS A 575 17.60 -2.70 15.96
N ALA A 576 17.20 -2.33 14.75
CA ALA A 576 16.22 -1.26 14.54
C ALA A 576 14.86 -1.59 15.18
N VAL A 577 14.36 -2.82 14.97
CA VAL A 577 13.11 -3.32 15.58
C VAL A 577 13.19 -3.34 17.11
N LEU A 578 14.31 -3.78 17.68
CA LEU A 578 14.48 -3.88 19.12
C LEU A 578 14.74 -2.53 19.81
N SER A 579 15.25 -1.53 19.08
CA SER A 579 15.78 -0.27 19.63
C SER A 579 14.90 0.36 20.72
N ARG A 580 13.64 0.68 20.38
CA ARG A 580 12.71 1.35 21.31
C ARG A 580 12.26 0.46 22.44
N SER A 581 12.15 -0.84 22.20
CA SER A 581 11.83 -1.83 23.23
C SER A 581 12.94 -1.92 24.27
N LEU A 582 14.20 -1.99 23.84
CA LEU A 582 15.37 -2.01 24.73
C LEU A 582 15.43 -0.75 25.60
N GLU A 583 15.15 0.42 25.01
CA GLU A 583 15.08 1.68 25.73
C GLU A 583 13.98 1.67 26.81
N ARG A 584 12.74 1.31 26.45
CA ARG A 584 11.61 1.28 27.39
C ARG A 584 11.81 0.31 28.56
N THR A 585 12.51 -0.79 28.32
CA THR A 585 12.80 -1.81 29.33
C THR A 585 14.08 -1.54 30.12
N GLY A 586 14.87 -0.53 29.74
CA GLY A 586 16.19 -0.28 30.32
C GLY A 586 17.20 -1.40 30.03
N THR A 587 16.97 -2.19 28.98
CA THR A 587 17.87 -3.28 28.58
C THR A 587 19.09 -2.70 27.86
N ALA A 588 20.27 -3.20 28.21
CA ALA A 588 21.51 -2.77 27.57
C ALA A 588 21.48 -3.06 26.06
N VAL A 589 21.84 -2.06 25.26
CA VAL A 589 21.92 -2.20 23.79
C VAL A 589 23.06 -3.16 23.44
N PRO A 590 22.79 -4.25 22.67
CA PRO A 590 23.83 -5.18 22.25
C PRO A 590 24.94 -4.49 21.43
N SER A 591 26.17 -4.99 21.54
CA SER A 591 27.34 -4.41 20.84
C SER A 591 27.15 -4.38 19.32
N VAL A 592 26.57 -5.45 18.74
CA VAL A 592 26.24 -5.52 17.32
C VAL A 592 25.23 -4.45 16.91
N CYS A 593 24.27 -4.10 17.78
CA CYS A 593 23.34 -3.02 17.53
C CYS A 593 24.03 -1.65 17.54
N GLY A 594 24.99 -1.44 18.44
CA GLY A 594 25.86 -0.27 18.41
C GLY A 594 26.58 -0.11 17.06
N GLN A 595 27.19 -1.18 16.56
CA GLN A 595 27.87 -1.19 15.25
C GLN A 595 26.90 -0.92 14.09
N CYS A 596 25.71 -1.52 14.13
CA CYS A 596 24.66 -1.26 13.15
C CYS A 596 24.24 0.21 13.15
N PHE A 597 24.09 0.82 14.33
CA PHE A 597 23.74 2.24 14.41
C PHE A 597 24.88 3.15 13.97
N GLU A 598 26.14 2.83 14.27
CA GLU A 598 27.30 3.57 13.72
C GLU A 598 27.35 3.49 12.18
N ARG A 599 26.95 2.36 11.60
CA ARG A 599 27.00 2.12 10.15
C ARG A 599 25.85 2.75 9.38
N TYR A 600 24.63 2.61 9.89
CA TYR A 600 23.41 2.95 9.15
C TYR A 600 22.74 4.24 9.61
N CYS A 601 22.96 4.68 10.84
CA CYS A 601 22.32 5.90 11.31
C CYS A 601 22.97 7.13 10.70
N TRP A 602 22.14 8.00 10.13
CA TRP A 602 22.60 9.34 9.80
C TRP A 602 23.01 10.06 11.09
N ASN A 603 24.25 10.55 11.12
CA ASN A 603 24.89 11.09 12.32
C ASN A 603 24.79 12.63 12.44
N GLY A 604 24.00 13.28 11.59
CA GLY A 604 23.88 14.74 11.54
C GLY A 604 24.84 15.43 10.57
N THR A 605 25.73 14.70 9.89
CA THR A 605 26.62 15.31 8.87
C THR A 605 25.80 15.85 7.71
N THR A 606 26.11 17.07 7.26
CA THR A 606 25.44 17.73 6.13
C THR A 606 26.42 18.09 5.02
N ASP A 607 25.96 17.98 3.78
CA ASP A 607 26.62 18.50 2.58
C ASP A 607 25.58 19.09 1.64
N ASN A 608 25.24 20.36 1.86
CA ASN A 608 24.15 21.05 1.18
C ASN A 608 24.53 21.62 -0.21
N ARG A 609 25.74 21.34 -0.71
CA ARG A 609 26.18 21.79 -2.03
C ARG A 609 25.32 21.13 -3.11
N VAL A 610 24.96 21.86 -4.16
CA VAL A 610 24.27 21.25 -5.31
C VAL A 610 25.13 20.11 -5.88
N PRO A 611 24.61 18.89 -6.04
CA PRO A 611 25.36 17.78 -6.60
C PRO A 611 25.98 18.14 -7.96
N GLY A 612 27.23 17.70 -8.19
CA GLY A 612 28.01 18.09 -9.36
C GLY A 612 27.57 17.49 -10.70
N GLY A 613 26.54 16.62 -10.70
CA GLY A 613 26.00 15.95 -11.88
C GLY A 613 24.71 15.19 -11.55
N ASP A 614 24.10 14.60 -12.57
CA ASP A 614 22.91 13.76 -12.41
C ASP A 614 23.22 12.52 -11.55
N TYR A 615 22.26 12.11 -10.74
CA TYR A 615 22.38 10.90 -9.92
C TYR A 615 22.03 9.67 -10.77
N GLU A 616 23.08 8.90 -11.10
CA GLU A 616 23.00 7.63 -11.84
C GLU A 616 23.75 6.54 -11.06
N PRO A 617 23.06 5.75 -10.21
CA PRO A 617 23.70 4.72 -9.43
C PRO A 617 24.13 3.53 -10.29
N ALA A 618 25.30 2.96 -10.01
CA ALA A 618 25.75 1.71 -10.62
C ALA A 618 25.03 0.49 -10.03
N PHE A 619 24.96 -0.59 -10.80
CA PHE A 619 24.48 -1.88 -10.33
C PHE A 619 25.27 -2.37 -9.11
N LYS A 620 24.55 -2.86 -8.11
CA LYS A 620 25.13 -3.39 -6.87
C LYS A 620 25.44 -4.89 -6.94
N SER A 621 24.86 -5.60 -7.91
CA SER A 621 25.13 -7.01 -8.20
C SER A 621 25.21 -7.24 -9.71
N GLU A 622 25.42 -8.48 -10.15
CA GLU A 622 25.43 -8.82 -11.57
C GLU A 622 24.07 -8.50 -12.21
N GLU A 623 24.08 -7.68 -13.26
CA GLU A 623 22.89 -7.37 -14.04
C GLU A 623 22.39 -8.63 -14.75
N ILE A 624 21.09 -8.86 -14.69
CA ILE A 624 20.42 -9.90 -15.47
C ILE A 624 20.01 -9.27 -16.81
N PRO A 625 20.64 -9.65 -17.94
CA PRO A 625 20.37 -9.01 -19.22
C PRO A 625 18.92 -9.24 -19.66
N PHE A 626 18.23 -8.16 -20.03
CA PHE A 626 16.89 -8.22 -20.59
C PHE A 626 16.78 -7.38 -21.86
N SER A 627 16.47 -8.03 -23.00
CA SER A 627 16.44 -7.40 -24.33
C SER A 627 15.17 -6.60 -24.64
N GLY A 628 14.22 -6.50 -23.70
CA GLY A 628 12.95 -5.78 -23.88
C GLY A 628 12.82 -4.52 -23.04
N ALA A 629 13.87 -4.08 -22.34
CA ALA A 629 13.83 -2.86 -21.55
C ALA A 629 13.82 -1.65 -22.49
N SER A 630 12.71 -0.91 -22.53
CA SER A 630 12.76 0.50 -22.90
C SER A 630 13.51 1.23 -21.78
N SER A 631 14.84 1.32 -21.91
CA SER A 631 15.58 2.27 -21.09
C SER A 631 15.00 3.65 -21.37
N ILE A 632 14.82 4.45 -20.32
CA ILE A 632 14.71 5.90 -20.50
C ILE A 632 16.10 6.34 -20.99
N GLY A 633 16.31 6.20 -22.30
CA GLY A 633 17.50 6.73 -22.95
C GLY A 633 17.59 8.22 -22.66
N ALA A 634 18.82 8.74 -22.56
CA ALA A 634 19.18 10.12 -22.21
C ALA A 634 18.62 11.24 -23.12
N GLY A 635 17.44 11.08 -23.72
CA GLY A 635 16.83 11.96 -24.71
C GLY A 635 15.36 12.33 -24.48
N ALA A 636 14.70 11.90 -23.41
CA ALA A 636 13.34 12.35 -23.08
C ALA A 636 13.35 13.10 -21.74
N GLY A 637 13.43 14.43 -21.80
CA GLY A 637 13.27 15.28 -20.63
C GLY A 637 11.86 15.10 -20.05
N VAL A 638 11.75 14.26 -19.02
CA VAL A 638 10.59 14.26 -18.12
C VAL A 638 10.72 15.53 -17.28
N LEU A 639 9.71 16.40 -17.37
CA LEU A 639 9.62 17.59 -16.53
C LEU A 639 9.49 17.12 -15.07
N VAL A 640 10.61 17.14 -14.36
CA VAL A 640 10.66 17.11 -12.90
C VAL A 640 9.83 18.30 -12.43
N ALA A 641 8.72 18.05 -11.73
CA ALA A 641 8.02 19.08 -10.99
C ALA A 641 8.86 19.46 -9.75
N ALA A 642 10.01 20.08 -9.99
CA ALA A 642 10.81 20.70 -8.94
C ALA A 642 10.06 21.97 -8.51
N ALA A 643 9.20 21.86 -7.50
CA ALA A 643 8.71 23.03 -6.78
C ALA A 643 9.89 23.63 -6.00
N LEU A 644 10.67 24.49 -6.67
CA LEU A 644 11.72 25.29 -6.04
C LEU A 644 11.08 26.27 -5.06
N VAL A 645 10.92 25.87 -3.80
CA VAL A 645 10.66 26.80 -2.70
C VAL A 645 11.98 27.51 -2.39
N SER A 646 12.24 28.58 -3.12
CA SER A 646 13.31 29.51 -2.77
C SER A 646 12.85 30.32 -1.54
N MET A 647 13.26 29.89 -0.35
CA MET A 647 13.20 30.74 0.85
C MET A 647 14.11 31.96 0.62
N ALA A 648 13.49 33.09 0.29
CA ALA A 648 14.10 34.41 0.47
C ALA A 648 13.00 35.35 0.95
N LEU A 649 13.01 35.67 2.25
CA LEU A 649 13.01 37.04 2.76
C LEU A 649 12.92 37.01 4.30
N MET A 650 14.09 37.03 4.94
CA MET A 650 14.28 37.77 6.17
C MET A 650 14.51 39.24 5.79
N VAL A 651 13.52 40.11 6.08
CA VAL A 651 13.66 41.45 6.69
C VAL A 651 12.36 41.76 7.41
#